data_AF-A0A8K1FDE2-F1
#
_entry.id   AF-A0A8K1FDE2-F1
#
_cell.length_a   1.000
_cell.length_b   1.000
_cell.length_c   1.000
_cell.angle_alpha   90.00
_cell.angle_beta   90.00
_cell.angle_gamma   90.00
#
_symmetry.space_group_name_H-M   'P 1'
#
loop_
_entity.id
_entity.type
_entity.pdbx_description
1 polymer ?
#
loop_
_entity_poly.entity_id
_entity_poly.type
_entity_poly.pdbx_seq_one_letter_code
_entity_poly.pdbx_strand_id
1 'polypeptide(L)'
;MASAPPPAPAKATDVLPGFSALRVGDAPALAVSALSVDEKLAKLAAITGAPLSSETEARLRALFEANQHPIAYDGFEPSGRVTLAHGLLRVLNARRLLEAGCHVRFWVADVHALLNNKFGGDLKKIQNIATYMVEVWKALGLDAEKEPNLEILLASTEIARHSDAYWSRVLDVAGRFSVQRVQQCAPIMGRNVDDATPNTNRVMYPIMQVADGFLLDADIYQLGADQNTGNELVQEYINLREDLAHKKPVFLSHPLLLGLKQDQLKMSTTDPESAIYMDDTAAEISTKIKKAFCVPGEVDNNPILQYMKAIVFPFHVEEGVTLERSEKNGGNLTFATYAELEAAYANEQVHPADLKPCLVKYLNALLEPVRQHFANGELKKIWTNTKKVKVASVPDGDKMAALVMPPRPDTEDRVWQESSLSLEDRFATARSVGEECIQESELKALLEKKAHPICYDGFEPSGRMHIAQGVLRTVNVNKLTSAGANFRFWVADWFAMLNSKMGGDLEKIRTVGRYMVEIWKSAGMDMTNVQFLWASDEIINNGATYWLRVMDIARRTTIARTVKCCTIMGRKENENMPAAQIMYPLMQCADIFFLKADICQLGMDQRKINMLARDYCDLIKAKFKPVILSHHMLMGLKEGQEKMSKSDPESAIFMEDAAEDVVRKIEKAFCPEGVVEANPILDYMKHIIFPRFATQGGVTVKLASGEEKTFQKYEELEPLFVAKEITPVDLKAALSSHLNVILEPVREHFSKGEAKELLAKVRSYRITR
;
A
#
# COMPACT_ATOMS: atom_id res chain seq x y z
N MET A 1 32.15 -12.53 -4.16
CA MET A 1 31.41 -12.27 -5.41
C MET A 1 29.94 -12.45 -5.10
N ALA A 2 29.20 -11.33 -5.04
CA ALA A 2 27.81 -11.30 -4.60
C ALA A 2 26.90 -11.73 -5.76
N SER A 3 26.37 -12.96 -5.69
CA SER A 3 25.28 -13.40 -6.58
C SER A 3 24.03 -12.59 -6.23
N ALA A 4 23.55 -11.80 -7.19
CA ALA A 4 22.34 -11.00 -7.09
C ALA A 4 21.14 -11.82 -6.58
N PRO A 5 20.18 -11.21 -5.86
CA PRO A 5 18.86 -11.83 -5.68
C PRO A 5 18.26 -12.09 -7.07
N PRO A 6 17.46 -13.17 -7.26
CA PRO A 6 16.70 -13.30 -8.48
C PRO A 6 15.86 -12.02 -8.65
N PRO A 7 15.83 -11.41 -9.84
CA PRO A 7 14.94 -10.29 -10.08
C PRO A 7 13.51 -10.73 -9.72
N ALA A 8 12.68 -9.79 -9.27
CA ALA A 8 11.23 -9.98 -9.37
C ALA A 8 10.95 -10.54 -10.79
N PRO A 9 10.11 -11.58 -10.92
CA PRO A 9 9.97 -12.33 -12.16
C PRO A 9 9.83 -11.36 -13.33
N ALA A 10 10.74 -11.48 -14.31
CA ALA A 10 10.94 -10.50 -15.38
C ALA A 10 9.71 -10.35 -16.30
N LYS A 11 8.72 -11.24 -16.14
CA LYS A 11 7.39 -11.20 -16.72
C LYS A 11 6.37 -11.66 -15.68
N ALA A 12 5.15 -11.16 -15.77
CA ALA A 12 4.00 -11.62 -14.99
C ALA A 12 3.72 -13.15 -15.11
N THR A 13 4.44 -13.87 -15.97
CA THR A 13 4.23 -15.30 -16.26
C THR A 13 5.07 -16.27 -15.43
N ASP A 14 6.11 -15.82 -14.70
CA ASP A 14 7.05 -16.75 -14.05
C ASP A 14 6.67 -16.96 -12.57
N VAL A 15 6.13 -18.15 -12.27
CA VAL A 15 5.82 -18.59 -10.91
C VAL A 15 7.05 -19.27 -10.29
N LEU A 16 7.33 -19.02 -9.00
CA LEU A 16 8.42 -19.72 -8.31
C LEU A 16 8.16 -21.24 -8.26
N PRO A 17 9.21 -22.09 -8.36
CA PRO A 17 9.05 -23.53 -8.26
C PRO A 17 8.29 -23.96 -6.99
N GLY A 18 7.31 -24.86 -7.15
CA GLY A 18 6.45 -25.34 -6.07
C GLY A 18 5.22 -24.46 -5.77
N PHE A 19 5.09 -23.31 -6.41
CA PHE A 19 3.90 -22.47 -6.35
C PHE A 19 3.02 -22.66 -7.59
N SER A 20 1.72 -22.51 -7.39
CA SER A 20 0.67 -22.47 -8.42
C SER A 20 0.52 -21.05 -8.96
N ALA A 21 -0.01 -20.92 -10.18
CA ALA A 21 -0.57 -19.65 -10.66
C ALA A 21 -2.03 -19.54 -10.22
N LEU A 22 -2.48 -18.35 -9.82
CA LEU A 22 -3.89 -18.13 -9.48
C LEU A 22 -4.77 -18.36 -10.71
N ARG A 23 -5.77 -19.26 -10.58
CA ARG A 23 -6.80 -19.46 -11.60
C ARG A 23 -7.99 -18.55 -11.30
N VAL A 24 -8.24 -17.58 -12.17
CA VAL A 24 -9.39 -16.66 -12.10
C VAL A 24 -10.39 -17.06 -13.19
N GLY A 25 -11.66 -17.27 -12.85
CA GLY A 25 -12.72 -17.64 -13.79
C GLY A 25 -13.05 -19.13 -13.82
N ASP A 26 -13.16 -19.72 -15.01
CA ASP A 26 -13.69 -21.08 -15.21
C ASP A 26 -12.96 -22.12 -14.36
N ALA A 27 -13.73 -22.76 -13.47
CA ALA A 27 -13.23 -23.80 -12.61
C ALA A 27 -12.73 -24.98 -13.45
N PRO A 28 -11.56 -25.56 -13.12
CA PRO A 28 -11.16 -26.82 -13.74
C PRO A 28 -12.28 -27.86 -13.56
N ALA A 29 -12.36 -28.84 -14.46
CA ALA A 29 -13.26 -29.97 -14.30
C ALA A 29 -12.82 -30.79 -13.07
N LEU A 30 -13.31 -30.41 -11.88
CA LEU A 30 -13.05 -31.05 -10.61
C LEU A 30 -14.09 -32.14 -10.38
N ALA A 31 -13.67 -33.22 -9.72
CA ALA A 31 -14.60 -34.26 -9.31
C ALA A 31 -15.47 -33.75 -8.17
N VAL A 32 -16.79 -33.93 -8.29
CA VAL A 32 -17.73 -33.60 -7.22
C VAL A 32 -17.51 -34.56 -6.05
N SER A 33 -17.37 -34.02 -4.84
CA SER A 33 -17.25 -34.85 -3.63
C SER A 33 -18.51 -35.71 -3.45
N ALA A 34 -18.29 -37.01 -3.18
CA ALA A 34 -19.37 -37.97 -2.94
C ALA A 34 -20.04 -37.81 -1.56
N LEU A 35 -19.49 -36.95 -0.69
CA LEU A 35 -20.03 -36.69 0.64
C LEU A 35 -21.35 -35.92 0.57
N SER A 36 -22.29 -36.30 1.43
CA SER A 36 -23.49 -35.52 1.72
C SER A 36 -23.15 -34.16 2.35
N VAL A 37 -24.07 -33.21 2.30
CA VAL A 37 -23.87 -31.89 2.93
C VAL A 37 -23.60 -32.02 4.43
N ASP A 38 -24.27 -32.95 5.13
CA ASP A 38 -24.03 -33.19 6.56
C ASP A 38 -22.62 -33.71 6.84
N GLU A 39 -22.11 -34.63 6.02
CA GLU A 39 -20.73 -35.14 6.14
C GLU A 39 -19.70 -34.04 5.85
N LYS A 40 -19.96 -33.18 4.85
CA LYS A 40 -19.12 -32.00 4.57
C LYS A 40 -19.08 -31.06 5.78
N LEU A 41 -20.24 -30.75 6.36
CA LEU A 41 -20.31 -29.88 7.55
C LEU A 41 -19.62 -30.48 8.76
N ALA A 42 -19.71 -31.80 8.96
CA ALA A 42 -18.98 -32.47 10.03
C ALA A 42 -17.45 -32.32 9.88
N LYS A 43 -16.93 -32.41 8.65
CA LYS A 43 -15.51 -32.15 8.34
C LYS A 43 -15.13 -30.71 8.67
N LEU A 44 -15.98 -29.73 8.34
CA LEU A 44 -15.75 -28.31 8.64
C LEU A 44 -15.88 -27.99 10.13
N ALA A 45 -16.82 -28.61 10.85
CA ALA A 45 -16.93 -28.51 12.31
C ALA A 45 -15.68 -29.04 13.01
N ALA A 46 -15.04 -30.07 12.47
CA ALA A 46 -13.79 -30.58 13.02
C ALA A 46 -12.63 -29.57 12.91
N ILE A 47 -12.69 -28.61 11.97
CA ILE A 47 -11.70 -27.52 11.83
C ILE A 47 -11.80 -26.54 12.99
N THR A 48 -13.02 -26.17 13.40
CA THR A 48 -13.25 -25.24 14.53
C THR A 48 -12.99 -25.89 15.89
N GLY A 49 -12.96 -27.23 15.94
CA GLY A 49 -12.78 -28.00 17.17
C GLY A 49 -14.01 -27.99 18.09
N ALA A 50 -15.14 -27.47 17.60
CA ALA A 50 -16.42 -27.34 18.32
C ALA A 50 -17.59 -27.43 17.32
N PRO A 51 -18.82 -27.72 17.77
CA PRO A 51 -19.99 -27.63 16.90
C PRO A 51 -20.10 -26.25 16.23
N LEU A 52 -20.52 -26.22 14.96
CA LEU A 52 -20.76 -24.98 14.23
C LEU A 52 -21.95 -24.24 14.86
N SER A 53 -21.92 -22.90 14.86
CA SER A 53 -23.10 -22.13 15.24
C SER A 53 -24.21 -22.32 14.22
N SER A 54 -25.47 -22.23 14.64
CA SER A 54 -26.62 -22.40 13.73
C SER A 54 -26.58 -21.46 12.52
N GLU A 55 -26.06 -20.24 12.70
CA GLU A 55 -25.85 -19.29 11.60
C GLU A 55 -24.76 -19.77 10.63
N THR A 56 -23.60 -20.18 11.15
CA THR A 56 -22.48 -20.67 10.32
C THR A 56 -22.88 -21.91 9.54
N GLU A 57 -23.58 -22.84 10.21
CA GLU A 57 -24.08 -24.07 9.58
C GLU A 57 -25.06 -23.75 8.45
N ALA A 58 -26.05 -22.89 8.68
CA ALA A 58 -27.02 -22.50 7.66
C ALA A 58 -26.35 -21.84 6.44
N ARG A 59 -25.33 -21.00 6.67
CA ARG A 59 -24.58 -20.35 5.58
C ARG A 59 -23.74 -21.36 4.78
N LEU A 60 -23.10 -22.31 5.45
CA LEU A 60 -22.33 -23.37 4.77
C LEU A 60 -23.24 -24.32 3.99
N ARG A 61 -24.42 -24.67 4.51
CA ARG A 61 -25.43 -25.45 3.77
C ARG A 61 -25.80 -24.76 2.46
N ALA A 62 -26.22 -23.49 2.56
CA ALA A 62 -26.57 -22.70 1.38
C ALA A 62 -25.40 -22.57 0.39
N LEU A 63 -24.17 -22.45 0.89
CA LEU A 63 -22.97 -22.37 0.06
C LEU A 63 -22.71 -23.68 -0.71
N PHE A 64 -22.76 -24.84 -0.05
CA PHE A 64 -22.57 -26.14 -0.70
C PHE A 64 -23.72 -26.54 -1.63
N GLU A 65 -24.92 -26.00 -1.42
CA GLU A 65 -26.05 -26.14 -2.33
C GLU A 65 -25.87 -25.30 -3.60
N ALA A 66 -25.33 -24.09 -3.47
CA ALA A 66 -25.14 -23.15 -4.58
C ALA A 66 -23.85 -23.36 -5.37
N ASN A 67 -22.78 -23.83 -4.72
CA ASN A 67 -21.46 -24.01 -5.32
C ASN A 67 -20.92 -25.41 -4.99
N GLN A 68 -20.64 -26.20 -6.03
CA GLN A 68 -20.07 -27.55 -5.88
C GLN A 68 -18.63 -27.54 -5.37
N HIS A 69 -17.89 -26.47 -5.65
CA HIS A 69 -16.49 -26.29 -5.26
C HIS A 69 -16.26 -24.93 -4.62
N PRO A 70 -16.78 -24.70 -3.39
CA PRO A 70 -16.51 -23.46 -2.67
C PRO A 70 -15.01 -23.23 -2.50
N ILE A 71 -14.57 -21.99 -2.65
CA ILE A 71 -13.17 -21.62 -2.54
C ILE A 71 -12.85 -21.31 -1.08
N ALA A 72 -11.98 -22.11 -0.46
CA ALA A 72 -11.49 -21.89 0.89
C ALA A 72 -10.04 -21.39 0.84
N TYR A 73 -9.67 -20.40 1.67
CA TYR A 73 -8.28 -19.99 1.77
C TYR A 73 -7.76 -19.87 3.20
N ASP A 74 -6.44 -20.05 3.34
CA ASP A 74 -5.67 -19.73 4.54
C ASP A 74 -4.40 -18.96 4.17
N GLY A 75 -3.96 -18.04 5.03
CA GLY A 75 -2.84 -17.12 4.80
C GLY A 75 -1.67 -17.35 5.76
N PHE A 76 -0.44 -17.32 5.23
CA PHE A 76 0.77 -17.69 5.97
C PHE A 76 1.89 -16.68 5.76
N GLU A 77 2.29 -15.96 6.82
CA GLU A 77 3.54 -15.21 6.81
C GLU A 77 4.75 -16.18 6.86
N PRO A 78 5.67 -16.15 5.87
CA PRO A 78 6.93 -16.88 5.97
C PRO A 78 7.84 -16.23 7.03
N SER A 79 7.69 -16.66 8.28
CA SER A 79 8.22 -15.95 9.46
C SER A 79 9.24 -16.77 10.28
N GLY A 80 9.55 -18.00 9.85
CA GLY A 80 10.58 -18.82 10.48
C GLY A 80 10.43 -20.30 10.16
N ARG A 81 10.89 -21.14 11.10
CA ARG A 81 10.66 -22.58 11.06
C ARG A 81 9.16 -22.89 11.16
N VAL A 82 8.68 -23.89 10.42
CA VAL A 82 7.28 -24.33 10.45
C VAL A 82 7.01 -25.05 11.77
N THR A 83 6.01 -24.58 12.52
CA THR A 83 5.55 -25.20 13.78
C THR A 83 4.52 -26.30 13.51
N LEU A 84 4.16 -27.10 14.51
CA LEU A 84 3.05 -28.07 14.37
C LEU A 84 1.73 -27.41 13.94
N ALA A 85 1.48 -26.18 14.40
CA ALA A 85 0.30 -25.43 13.99
C ALA A 85 0.32 -25.12 12.49
N HIS A 86 1.42 -24.61 11.95
CA HIS A 86 1.53 -24.27 10.52
C HIS A 86 1.77 -25.49 9.62
N GLY A 87 2.21 -26.62 10.17
CA GLY A 87 2.41 -27.88 9.47
C GLY A 87 1.19 -28.79 9.60
N LEU A 88 1.24 -29.74 10.54
CA LEU A 88 0.25 -30.81 10.67
C LEU A 88 -1.20 -30.33 10.80
N LEU A 89 -1.48 -29.34 11.66
CA LEU A 89 -2.85 -28.85 11.85
C LEU A 89 -3.41 -28.24 10.56
N ARG A 90 -2.59 -27.51 9.81
CA ARG A 90 -3.01 -26.88 8.54
C ARG A 90 -3.21 -27.88 7.44
N VAL A 91 -2.31 -28.85 7.32
CA VAL A 91 -2.48 -29.95 6.35
C VAL A 91 -3.75 -30.74 6.66
N LEU A 92 -4.02 -31.01 7.94
CA LEU A 92 -5.26 -31.67 8.36
C LEU A 92 -6.51 -30.85 7.97
N ASN A 93 -6.52 -29.55 8.25
CA ASN A 93 -7.65 -28.68 7.91
C ASN A 93 -7.83 -28.54 6.40
N ALA A 94 -6.74 -28.43 5.63
CA ALA A 94 -6.80 -28.44 4.18
C ALA A 94 -7.38 -29.74 3.64
N ARG A 95 -6.94 -30.90 4.15
CA ARG A 95 -7.51 -32.21 3.75
C ARG A 95 -9.00 -32.30 4.04
N ARG A 96 -9.46 -31.82 5.20
CA ARG A 96 -10.90 -31.77 5.52
C ARG A 96 -11.70 -30.94 4.51
N LEU A 97 -11.15 -29.79 4.09
CA LEU A 97 -11.76 -28.95 3.05
C LEU A 97 -11.75 -29.62 1.67
N LEU A 98 -10.62 -30.21 1.27
CA LEU A 98 -10.48 -30.92 0.00
C LEU A 98 -11.46 -32.11 -0.08
N GLU A 99 -11.55 -32.91 0.98
CA GLU A 99 -12.51 -34.03 1.11
C GLU A 99 -13.97 -33.54 1.05
N ALA A 100 -14.26 -32.37 1.65
CA ALA A 100 -15.57 -31.74 1.56
C ALA A 100 -15.90 -31.20 0.15
N GLY A 101 -14.96 -31.26 -0.80
CA GLY A 101 -15.12 -30.83 -2.18
C GLY A 101 -14.74 -29.38 -2.44
N CYS A 102 -14.15 -28.69 -1.48
CA CYS A 102 -13.69 -27.32 -1.65
C CYS A 102 -12.47 -27.24 -2.58
N HIS A 103 -12.31 -26.09 -3.24
CA HIS A 103 -11.04 -25.68 -3.83
C HIS A 103 -10.25 -24.93 -2.76
N VAL A 104 -9.06 -25.42 -2.39
CA VAL A 104 -8.25 -24.85 -1.30
C VAL A 104 -7.12 -24.00 -1.84
N ARG A 105 -6.97 -22.78 -1.32
CA ARG A 105 -5.92 -21.82 -1.63
C ARG A 105 -5.05 -21.56 -0.41
N PHE A 106 -3.78 -21.91 -0.47
CA PHE A 106 -2.79 -21.50 0.52
C PHE A 106 -2.09 -20.24 0.03
N TRP A 107 -2.33 -19.13 0.73
CA TRP A 107 -1.75 -17.83 0.43
C TRP A 107 -0.46 -17.62 1.20
N VAL A 108 0.67 -17.83 0.54
CA VAL A 108 2.00 -17.62 1.13
C VAL A 108 2.33 -16.13 1.04
N ALA A 109 2.13 -15.44 2.15
CA ALA A 109 2.04 -14.01 2.27
C ALA A 109 3.42 -13.36 2.48
N ASP A 110 4.31 -13.48 1.49
CA ASP A 110 5.68 -12.95 1.55
C ASP A 110 5.74 -11.40 1.63
N VAL A 111 4.87 -10.69 0.91
CA VAL A 111 4.75 -9.23 1.03
C VAL A 111 4.19 -8.78 2.38
N HIS A 112 3.33 -9.60 2.99
CA HIS A 112 2.80 -9.36 4.33
C HIS A 112 3.89 -9.56 5.39
N ALA A 113 4.69 -10.63 5.27
CA ALA A 113 5.87 -10.83 6.11
C ALA A 113 6.90 -9.69 5.95
N LEU A 114 7.08 -9.16 4.74
CA LEU A 114 7.90 -7.97 4.47
C LEU A 114 7.34 -6.75 5.24
N LEU A 115 6.05 -6.49 5.10
CA LEU A 115 5.37 -5.39 5.80
C LEU A 115 5.45 -5.56 7.31
N ASN A 116 5.34 -6.78 7.84
CA ASN A 116 5.47 -7.06 9.26
C ASN A 116 6.95 -7.16 9.73
N ASN A 117 7.90 -6.71 8.90
CA ASN A 117 9.33 -6.64 9.19
C ASN A 117 9.98 -7.97 9.57
N LYS A 118 9.45 -9.12 9.12
CA LYS A 118 10.10 -10.41 9.35
C LYS A 118 11.50 -10.41 8.74
N PHE A 119 12.49 -10.82 9.54
CA PHE A 119 13.91 -10.83 9.15
C PHE A 119 14.44 -9.45 8.69
N GLY A 120 13.96 -8.36 9.31
CA GLY A 120 14.28 -6.99 8.91
C GLY A 120 13.70 -6.60 7.53
N GLY A 121 12.71 -7.34 7.02
CA GLY A 121 12.16 -7.15 5.68
C GLY A 121 13.09 -7.61 4.56
N ASP A 122 13.94 -8.61 4.81
CA ASP A 122 14.79 -9.24 3.80
C ASP A 122 13.96 -10.19 2.94
N LEU A 123 13.43 -9.68 1.81
CA LEU A 123 12.53 -10.44 0.93
C LEU A 123 13.15 -11.75 0.43
N LYS A 124 14.47 -11.80 0.22
CA LYS A 124 15.16 -13.03 -0.19
C LYS A 124 15.11 -14.09 0.92
N LYS A 125 15.32 -13.71 2.17
CA LYS A 125 15.15 -14.63 3.30
C LYS A 125 13.71 -15.08 3.44
N ILE A 126 12.76 -14.16 3.32
CA ILE A 126 11.32 -14.46 3.38
C ILE A 126 10.95 -15.50 2.31
N GLN A 127 11.36 -15.31 1.06
CA GLN A 127 11.05 -16.24 -0.04
C GLN A 127 11.76 -17.60 0.09
N ASN A 128 12.96 -17.64 0.67
CA ASN A 128 13.60 -18.92 1.02
C ASN A 128 12.78 -19.68 2.09
N ILE A 129 12.26 -18.97 3.09
CA ILE A 129 11.38 -19.55 4.11
C ILE A 129 10.04 -19.98 3.52
N ALA A 130 9.50 -19.21 2.56
CA ALA A 130 8.31 -19.56 1.81
C ALA A 130 8.50 -20.90 1.09
N THR A 131 9.61 -21.05 0.35
CA THR A 131 9.96 -22.30 -0.35
C THR A 131 10.10 -23.48 0.64
N TYR A 132 10.79 -23.27 1.76
CA TYR A 132 10.90 -24.28 2.82
C TYR A 132 9.53 -24.74 3.33
N MET A 133 8.61 -23.80 3.59
CA MET A 133 7.27 -24.09 4.09
C MET A 133 6.46 -24.92 3.10
N VAL A 134 6.52 -24.60 1.80
CA VAL A 134 5.87 -25.39 0.74
C VAL A 134 6.42 -26.82 0.70
N GLU A 135 7.73 -26.99 0.78
CA GLU A 135 8.35 -28.32 0.80
C GLU A 135 8.00 -29.13 2.05
N VAL A 136 7.77 -28.48 3.20
CA VAL A 136 7.23 -29.14 4.40
C VAL A 136 5.80 -29.63 4.16
N TRP A 137 4.93 -28.84 3.54
CA TRP A 137 3.57 -29.26 3.22
C TRP A 137 3.54 -30.40 2.20
N LYS A 138 4.39 -30.33 1.16
CA LYS A 138 4.58 -31.43 0.20
C LYS A 138 4.98 -32.73 0.89
N ALA A 139 5.92 -32.67 1.84
CA ALA A 139 6.36 -33.84 2.61
C ALA A 139 5.26 -34.41 3.53
N LEU A 140 4.28 -33.60 3.92
CA LEU A 140 3.08 -34.01 4.65
C LEU A 140 1.96 -34.49 3.71
N GLY A 141 2.23 -34.64 2.41
CA GLY A 141 1.28 -35.10 1.41
C GLY A 141 0.28 -34.04 0.95
N LEU A 142 0.58 -32.75 1.13
CA LEU A 142 -0.19 -31.65 0.56
C LEU A 142 0.60 -31.07 -0.62
N ASP A 143 0.39 -31.66 -1.80
CA ASP A 143 1.20 -31.41 -3.00
C ASP A 143 0.30 -30.89 -4.14
N ALA A 144 0.38 -29.58 -4.42
CA ALA A 144 -0.45 -28.92 -5.44
C ALA A 144 -0.18 -29.42 -6.87
N GLU A 145 0.92 -30.14 -7.11
CA GLU A 145 1.19 -30.79 -8.39
C GLU A 145 0.37 -32.07 -8.58
N LYS A 146 -0.13 -32.65 -7.48
CA LYS A 146 -0.92 -33.89 -7.45
C LYS A 146 -2.39 -33.66 -7.11
N GLU A 147 -2.68 -32.56 -6.42
CA GLU A 147 -4.03 -32.20 -5.96
C GLU A 147 -4.63 -31.11 -6.86
N PRO A 148 -5.55 -31.44 -7.80
CA PRO A 148 -6.04 -30.48 -8.80
C PRO A 148 -6.88 -29.34 -8.21
N ASN A 149 -7.47 -29.54 -7.03
CA ASN A 149 -8.26 -28.58 -6.25
C ASN A 149 -7.43 -27.91 -5.13
N LEU A 150 -6.10 -27.94 -5.21
CA LEU A 150 -5.21 -27.20 -4.32
C LEU A 150 -4.36 -26.20 -5.12
N GLU A 151 -4.29 -24.97 -4.64
CA GLU A 151 -3.38 -23.94 -5.12
C GLU A 151 -2.51 -23.45 -3.97
N ILE A 152 -1.19 -23.44 -4.15
CA ILE A 152 -0.25 -22.81 -3.21
C ILE A 152 0.32 -21.58 -3.90
N LEU A 153 -0.13 -20.40 -3.48
CA LEU A 153 0.08 -19.14 -4.18
C LEU A 153 1.09 -18.26 -3.43
N LEU A 154 1.97 -17.59 -4.17
CA LEU A 154 2.89 -16.61 -3.60
C LEU A 154 2.31 -15.20 -3.77
N ALA A 155 2.11 -14.50 -2.65
CA ALA A 155 1.43 -13.21 -2.66
C ALA A 155 2.08 -12.17 -3.57
N SER A 156 3.40 -12.00 -3.50
CA SER A 156 4.13 -11.07 -4.37
C SER A 156 3.93 -11.33 -5.86
N THR A 157 3.79 -12.59 -6.26
CA THR A 157 3.63 -13.00 -7.66
C THR A 157 2.22 -12.70 -8.14
N GLU A 158 1.20 -13.14 -7.40
CA GLU A 158 -0.20 -12.97 -7.82
C GLU A 158 -0.65 -11.51 -7.71
N ILE A 159 -0.18 -10.76 -6.71
CA ILE A 159 -0.42 -9.31 -6.63
C ILE A 159 0.20 -8.58 -7.82
N ALA A 160 1.38 -8.99 -8.29
CA ALA A 160 1.99 -8.37 -9.47
C ALA A 160 1.24 -8.73 -10.76
N ARG A 161 0.75 -9.97 -10.89
CA ARG A 161 -0.06 -10.44 -12.03
C ARG A 161 -1.41 -9.74 -12.15
N HIS A 162 -2.01 -9.39 -11.02
CA HIS A 162 -3.33 -8.77 -10.92
C HIS A 162 -3.24 -7.37 -10.30
N SER A 163 -2.16 -6.64 -10.60
CA SER A 163 -1.81 -5.39 -9.92
C SER A 163 -2.88 -4.31 -10.04
N ASP A 164 -3.52 -4.18 -11.19
CA ASP A 164 -4.58 -3.20 -11.43
C ASP A 164 -5.78 -3.45 -10.50
N ALA A 165 -6.33 -4.66 -10.51
CA ALA A 165 -7.50 -5.04 -9.73
C ALA A 165 -7.20 -5.06 -8.23
N TYR A 166 -6.04 -5.61 -7.84
CA TYR A 166 -5.63 -5.72 -6.45
C TYR A 166 -5.43 -4.35 -5.81
N TRP A 167 -4.62 -3.48 -6.41
CA TRP A 167 -4.32 -2.19 -5.79
C TRP A 167 -5.49 -1.21 -5.87
N SER A 168 -6.33 -1.29 -6.90
CA SER A 168 -7.60 -0.57 -6.92
C SER A 168 -8.50 -0.97 -5.74
N ARG A 169 -8.55 -2.27 -5.40
CA ARG A 169 -9.28 -2.77 -4.23
C ARG A 169 -8.66 -2.27 -2.93
N VAL A 170 -7.34 -2.37 -2.76
CA VAL A 170 -6.63 -1.87 -1.56
C VAL A 170 -6.93 -0.39 -1.33
N LEU A 171 -6.87 0.43 -2.38
CA LEU A 171 -7.13 1.86 -2.29
C LEU A 171 -8.59 2.19 -1.97
N ASP A 172 -9.55 1.45 -2.53
CA ASP A 172 -10.96 1.61 -2.16
C ASP A 172 -11.20 1.21 -0.70
N VAL A 173 -10.71 0.06 -0.24
CA VAL A 173 -10.79 -0.36 1.18
C VAL A 173 -10.21 0.73 2.08
N ALA A 174 -9.05 1.29 1.74
CA ALA A 174 -8.44 2.38 2.50
C ALA A 174 -9.35 3.63 2.58
N GLY A 175 -10.13 3.91 1.53
CA GLY A 175 -11.09 5.02 1.50
C GLY A 175 -12.33 4.81 2.39
N ARG A 176 -12.63 3.57 2.80
CA ARG A 176 -13.85 3.23 3.58
C ARG A 176 -13.64 3.14 5.08
N PHE A 177 -12.40 2.93 5.54
CA PHE A 177 -12.10 2.76 6.96
C PHE A 177 -11.27 3.89 7.52
N SER A 178 -11.52 4.26 8.78
CA SER A 178 -10.65 5.18 9.51
C SER A 178 -9.34 4.48 9.92
N VAL A 179 -8.27 5.27 10.08
CA VAL A 179 -6.99 4.78 10.59
C VAL A 179 -7.17 4.06 11.93
N GLN A 180 -7.97 4.62 12.83
CA GLN A 180 -8.25 4.04 14.15
C GLN A 180 -8.89 2.66 14.04
N ARG A 181 -9.89 2.47 13.16
CA ARG A 181 -10.55 1.18 12.96
C ARG A 181 -9.58 0.13 12.43
N VAL A 182 -8.71 0.52 11.49
CA VAL A 182 -7.69 -0.38 10.94
C VAL A 182 -6.64 -0.76 11.99
N GLN A 183 -6.26 0.16 12.88
CA GLN A 183 -5.31 -0.14 13.98
C GLN A 183 -5.82 -1.20 14.97
N GLN A 184 -7.15 -1.35 15.13
CA GLN A 184 -7.73 -2.44 15.93
C GLN A 184 -7.40 -3.83 15.36
N CYS A 185 -6.96 -3.90 14.10
CA CYS A 185 -6.55 -5.15 13.46
C CYS A 185 -5.08 -5.51 13.74
N ALA A 186 -4.34 -4.75 14.56
CA ALA A 186 -2.96 -5.09 14.95
C ALA A 186 -2.75 -6.56 15.40
N PRO A 187 -3.70 -7.23 16.10
CA PRO A 187 -3.55 -8.63 16.49
C PRO A 187 -3.35 -9.61 15.33
N ILE A 188 -3.88 -9.34 14.13
CA ILE A 188 -3.71 -10.22 12.96
C ILE A 188 -2.24 -10.32 12.54
N MET A 189 -1.44 -9.32 12.89
CA MET A 189 0.01 -9.25 12.65
C MET A 189 0.83 -9.75 13.85
N GLY A 190 0.18 -10.19 14.93
CA GLY A 190 0.81 -10.46 16.22
C GLY A 190 1.34 -9.19 16.91
N ARG A 191 0.67 -8.06 16.73
CA ARG A 191 1.03 -6.76 17.32
C ARG A 191 -0.03 -6.27 18.31
N ASN A 192 0.38 -5.40 19.22
CA ASN A 192 -0.53 -4.75 20.16
C ASN A 192 -1.21 -3.54 19.51
N VAL A 193 -2.47 -3.31 19.88
CA VAL A 193 -3.25 -2.13 19.46
C VAL A 193 -2.65 -0.85 20.04
N ASP A 194 -2.20 -0.89 21.29
CA ASP A 194 -1.70 0.27 22.05
C ASP A 194 -0.20 0.54 21.88
N ASP A 195 0.37 0.17 20.72
CA ASP A 195 1.77 0.55 20.45
C ASP A 195 1.90 2.07 20.41
N ALA A 196 2.87 2.62 21.14
CA ALA A 196 3.06 4.06 21.28
C ALA A 196 3.57 4.72 19.98
N THR A 197 4.37 4.00 19.18
CA THR A 197 4.96 4.55 17.94
C THR A 197 4.78 3.60 16.76
N PRO A 198 3.53 3.36 16.33
CA PRO A 198 3.26 2.43 15.25
C PRO A 198 3.74 3.02 13.91
N ASN A 199 4.40 2.18 13.13
CA ASN A 199 4.72 2.48 11.74
C ASN A 199 3.51 2.27 10.82
N THR A 200 3.57 2.90 9.66
CA THR A 200 2.44 3.00 8.73
C THR A 200 2.10 1.67 8.04
N ASN A 201 3.08 0.76 7.94
CA ASN A 201 2.87 -0.64 7.54
C ASN A 201 1.72 -1.33 8.30
N ARG A 202 1.45 -0.93 9.55
CA ARG A 202 0.36 -1.50 10.38
C ARG A 202 -1.04 -1.05 9.95
N VAL A 203 -1.14 -0.01 9.13
CA VAL A 203 -2.39 0.39 8.46
C VAL A 203 -2.48 -0.28 7.09
N MET A 204 -1.37 -0.35 6.36
CA MET A 204 -1.33 -0.93 5.02
C MET A 204 -1.62 -2.45 5.04
N TYR A 205 -1.06 -3.19 6.00
CA TYR A 205 -1.18 -4.64 6.08
C TYR A 205 -2.64 -5.12 6.20
N PRO A 206 -3.48 -4.64 7.15
CA PRO A 206 -4.85 -5.17 7.25
C PRO A 206 -5.71 -4.83 6.02
N ILE A 207 -5.48 -3.68 5.39
CA ILE A 207 -6.18 -3.26 4.17
C ILE A 207 -5.82 -4.20 3.01
N MET A 208 -4.55 -4.59 2.91
CA MET A 208 -4.10 -5.60 1.95
C MET A 208 -4.72 -6.96 2.22
N GLN A 209 -4.76 -7.41 3.47
CA GLN A 209 -5.39 -8.70 3.81
C GLN A 209 -6.90 -8.74 3.50
N VAL A 210 -7.61 -7.61 3.62
CA VAL A 210 -9.00 -7.52 3.13
C VAL A 210 -9.04 -7.75 1.62
N ALA A 211 -8.17 -7.08 0.86
CA ALA A 211 -8.10 -7.21 -0.60
C ALA A 211 -7.69 -8.62 -1.07
N ASP A 212 -6.85 -9.33 -0.30
CA ASP A 212 -6.41 -10.69 -0.60
C ASP A 212 -7.60 -11.64 -0.81
N GLY A 213 -8.56 -11.64 0.12
CA GLY A 213 -9.71 -12.52 0.02
C GLY A 213 -10.59 -12.27 -1.22
N PHE A 214 -10.62 -11.03 -1.72
CA PHE A 214 -11.31 -10.71 -2.99
C PHE A 214 -10.51 -11.13 -4.21
N LEU A 215 -9.18 -10.96 -4.20
CA LEU A 215 -8.31 -11.46 -5.28
C LEU A 215 -8.41 -12.99 -5.39
N LEU A 216 -8.43 -13.65 -4.23
CA LEU A 216 -8.56 -15.10 -4.09
C LEU A 216 -10.00 -15.60 -4.24
N ASP A 217 -10.96 -14.73 -4.56
CA ASP A 217 -12.37 -15.06 -4.73
C ASP A 217 -12.91 -16.03 -3.65
N ALA A 218 -12.54 -15.79 -2.39
CA ALA A 218 -12.77 -16.76 -1.33
C ALA A 218 -14.23 -16.78 -0.85
N ASP A 219 -14.81 -17.97 -0.79
CA ASP A 219 -16.10 -18.25 -0.16
C ASP A 219 -15.96 -18.59 1.32
N ILE A 220 -14.85 -19.23 1.70
CA ILE A 220 -14.55 -19.68 3.07
C ILE A 220 -13.19 -19.13 3.51
N TYR A 221 -13.22 -18.32 4.57
CA TYR A 221 -12.03 -17.75 5.19
C TYR A 221 -11.61 -18.67 6.33
N GLN A 222 -10.78 -19.66 6.02
CA GLN A 222 -10.34 -20.67 6.98
C GLN A 222 -9.03 -20.21 7.65
N LEU A 223 -9.15 -19.27 8.57
CA LEU A 223 -8.00 -18.63 9.24
C LEU A 223 -7.91 -19.02 10.73
N GLY A 224 -6.86 -18.56 11.42
CA GLY A 224 -6.73 -18.72 12.87
C GLY A 224 -7.68 -17.81 13.63
N ALA A 225 -8.06 -18.19 14.85
CA ALA A 225 -8.91 -17.34 15.71
C ALA A 225 -8.29 -15.96 16.01
N ASP A 226 -6.96 -15.82 15.90
CA ASP A 226 -6.24 -14.54 15.99
C ASP A 226 -6.43 -13.62 14.77
N GLN A 227 -7.09 -14.11 13.71
CA GLN A 227 -7.39 -13.34 12.49
C GLN A 227 -8.82 -12.78 12.49
N ASN A 228 -9.61 -13.02 13.54
CA ASN A 228 -11.03 -12.64 13.60
C ASN A 228 -11.29 -11.14 13.39
N THR A 229 -10.44 -10.25 13.93
CA THR A 229 -10.59 -8.80 13.73
C THR A 229 -10.40 -8.38 12.25
N GLY A 230 -9.60 -9.14 11.49
CA GLY A 230 -9.46 -8.97 10.04
C GLY A 230 -10.69 -9.49 9.29
N ASN A 231 -11.25 -10.62 9.70
CA ASN A 231 -12.50 -11.17 9.15
C ASN A 231 -13.69 -10.21 9.36
N GLU A 232 -13.79 -9.59 10.54
CA GLU A 232 -14.76 -8.54 10.82
C GLU A 232 -14.60 -7.36 9.85
N LEU A 233 -13.36 -6.94 9.57
CA LEU A 233 -13.08 -5.85 8.64
C LEU A 233 -13.52 -6.18 7.19
N VAL A 234 -13.37 -7.44 6.76
CA VAL A 234 -13.90 -7.92 5.47
C VAL A 234 -15.42 -7.82 5.43
N GLN A 235 -16.09 -8.28 6.48
CA GLN A 235 -17.55 -8.24 6.56
C GLN A 235 -18.10 -6.80 6.57
N GLU A 236 -17.46 -5.91 7.34
CA GLU A 236 -17.78 -4.48 7.33
C GLU A 236 -17.62 -3.88 5.93
N TYR A 237 -16.54 -4.23 5.22
CA TYR A 237 -16.27 -3.71 3.88
C TYR A 237 -17.35 -4.14 2.87
N ILE A 238 -17.78 -5.40 2.92
CA ILE A 238 -18.89 -5.91 2.10
C ILE A 238 -20.17 -5.12 2.40
N ASN A 239 -20.47 -4.87 3.68
CA ASN A 239 -21.67 -4.14 4.09
C ASN A 239 -21.66 -2.66 3.65
N LEU A 240 -20.48 -2.06 3.46
CA LEU A 240 -20.32 -0.69 2.96
C LEU A 240 -20.49 -0.58 1.43
N ARG A 241 -20.65 -1.69 0.72
CA ARG A 241 -20.63 -1.76 -0.75
C ARG A 241 -21.83 -2.55 -1.29
N GLU A 242 -22.82 -1.83 -1.80
CA GLU A 242 -24.02 -2.45 -2.39
C GLU A 242 -23.71 -3.43 -3.52
N ASP A 243 -22.70 -3.13 -4.35
CA ASP A 243 -22.26 -4.02 -5.44
C ASP A 243 -21.65 -5.34 -4.93
N LEU A 244 -21.25 -5.42 -3.66
CA LEU A 244 -20.72 -6.62 -3.02
C LEU A 244 -21.77 -7.37 -2.20
N ALA A 245 -23.04 -6.94 -2.16
CA ALA A 245 -24.08 -7.57 -1.35
C ALA A 245 -24.34 -9.05 -1.68
N HIS A 246 -23.93 -9.49 -2.88
CA HIS A 246 -23.98 -10.89 -3.30
C HIS A 246 -22.87 -11.76 -2.67
N LYS A 247 -21.75 -11.16 -2.22
CA LYS A 247 -20.64 -11.86 -1.55
C LYS A 247 -21.00 -12.15 -0.10
N LYS A 248 -20.97 -13.42 0.29
CA LYS A 248 -21.37 -13.88 1.63
C LYS A 248 -20.32 -14.84 2.23
N PRO A 249 -19.06 -14.40 2.43
CA PRO A 249 -17.98 -15.27 2.86
C PRO A 249 -18.22 -15.87 4.24
N VAL A 250 -18.00 -17.17 4.40
CA VAL A 250 -18.08 -17.86 5.68
C VAL A 250 -16.73 -17.82 6.38
N PHE A 251 -16.69 -17.29 7.60
CA PHE A 251 -15.48 -17.26 8.42
C PHE A 251 -15.40 -18.53 9.27
N LEU A 252 -14.38 -19.37 9.02
CA LEU A 252 -14.19 -20.66 9.67
C LEU A 252 -12.88 -20.68 10.46
N SER A 253 -12.94 -20.11 11.66
CA SER A 253 -11.75 -19.96 12.51
C SER A 253 -11.42 -21.24 13.28
N HIS A 254 -10.17 -21.69 13.23
CA HIS A 254 -9.68 -22.83 14.00
C HIS A 254 -8.97 -22.36 15.31
N PRO A 255 -8.92 -23.20 16.34
CA PRO A 255 -8.32 -22.84 17.62
C PRO A 255 -6.79 -22.75 17.54
N LEU A 256 -6.21 -21.86 18.36
CA LEU A 256 -4.76 -21.71 18.45
C LEU A 256 -4.16 -22.87 19.26
N LEU A 257 -3.08 -23.47 18.76
CA LEU A 257 -2.31 -24.43 19.55
C LEU A 257 -1.54 -23.71 20.65
N LEU A 258 -1.67 -24.20 21.88
CA LEU A 258 -0.99 -23.74 23.08
C LEU A 258 0.53 -23.85 22.92
N GLY A 259 1.24 -22.95 23.59
CA GLY A 259 2.67 -23.10 23.81
C GLY A 259 2.96 -24.17 24.85
N LEU A 260 4.16 -24.74 24.81
CA LEU A 260 4.54 -25.81 25.73
C LEU A 260 4.72 -25.36 27.19
N LYS A 261 4.86 -24.05 27.46
CA LYS A 261 5.04 -23.51 28.82
C LYS A 261 3.70 -23.13 29.43
N GLN A 262 3.67 -23.04 30.76
CA GLN A 262 2.49 -22.59 31.50
C GLN A 262 2.07 -21.19 31.03
N ASP A 263 0.76 -20.94 30.98
CA ASP A 263 0.12 -19.68 30.59
C ASP A 263 0.46 -19.17 29.17
N GLN A 264 1.03 -20.01 28.31
CA GLN A 264 1.24 -19.68 26.89
C GLN A 264 0.04 -20.15 26.06
N LEU A 265 -0.92 -19.26 25.86
CA LEU A 265 -2.15 -19.55 25.09
C LEU A 265 -1.93 -19.72 23.57
N LYS A 266 -0.71 -19.50 23.08
CA LYS A 266 -0.33 -19.67 21.67
C LYS A 266 1.15 -20.04 21.57
N MET A 267 1.47 -21.05 20.76
CA MET A 267 2.87 -21.32 20.41
C MET A 267 3.50 -20.14 19.66
N SER A 268 4.76 -19.83 19.98
CA SER A 268 5.45 -18.68 19.39
C SER A 268 6.77 -19.08 18.74
N THR A 269 7.02 -18.56 17.54
CA THR A 269 8.33 -18.66 16.88
C THR A 269 9.40 -17.80 17.53
N THR A 270 9.02 -16.88 18.43
CA THR A 270 9.94 -16.02 19.19
C THR A 270 10.52 -16.72 20.43
N ASP A 271 9.88 -17.81 20.88
CA ASP A 271 10.35 -18.66 21.97
C ASP A 271 10.51 -20.09 21.46
N PRO A 272 11.71 -20.50 20.99
CA PRO A 272 11.93 -21.81 20.37
C PRO A 272 11.60 -23.02 21.25
N GLU A 273 11.59 -22.84 22.57
CA GLU A 273 11.22 -23.89 23.53
C GLU A 273 9.70 -23.97 23.77
N SER A 274 8.93 -22.96 23.32
CA SER A 274 7.46 -22.95 23.39
C SER A 274 6.79 -23.77 22.30
N ALA A 275 7.52 -24.13 21.23
CA ALA A 275 6.95 -24.76 20.05
C ALA A 275 7.72 -26.02 19.64
N ILE A 276 6.97 -27.02 19.17
CA ILE A 276 7.53 -28.11 18.37
C ILE A 276 7.53 -27.67 16.91
N TYR A 277 8.66 -27.87 16.25
CA TYR A 277 8.82 -27.57 14.84
C TYR A 277 8.82 -28.84 14.00
N MET A 278 8.39 -28.72 12.75
CA MET A 278 8.37 -29.81 11.77
C MET A 278 9.77 -30.38 11.49
N ASP A 279 10.80 -29.61 11.83
CA ASP A 279 12.22 -29.95 11.68
C ASP A 279 12.94 -30.33 12.97
N ASP A 280 12.24 -30.48 14.09
CA ASP A 280 12.82 -31.00 15.33
C ASP A 280 13.18 -32.48 15.19
N THR A 281 14.38 -32.82 15.66
CA THR A 281 14.86 -34.20 15.83
C THR A 281 14.09 -34.91 16.95
N ALA A 282 14.14 -36.24 16.97
CA ALA A 282 13.50 -37.01 18.05
C ALA A 282 13.97 -36.61 19.45
N ALA A 283 15.26 -36.26 19.59
CA ALA A 283 15.83 -35.78 20.84
C ALA A 283 15.30 -34.38 21.24
N GLU A 284 15.17 -33.46 20.28
CA GLU A 284 14.59 -32.12 20.51
C GLU A 284 13.13 -32.24 20.96
N ILE A 285 12.31 -33.04 20.27
CA ILE A 285 10.90 -33.28 20.65
C ILE A 285 10.81 -33.86 22.05
N SER A 286 11.59 -34.90 22.34
CA SER A 286 11.62 -35.55 23.65
C SER A 286 11.97 -34.54 24.76
N THR A 287 12.98 -33.69 24.52
CA THR A 287 13.43 -32.67 25.48
C THR A 287 12.35 -31.63 25.74
N LYS A 288 11.71 -31.12 24.68
CA LYS A 288 10.67 -30.10 24.77
C LYS A 288 9.41 -30.63 25.46
N ILE A 289 8.91 -31.79 25.05
CA ILE A 289 7.72 -32.43 25.65
C ILE A 289 7.96 -32.81 27.12
N LYS A 290 9.17 -33.27 27.47
CA LYS A 290 9.50 -33.55 28.88
C LYS A 290 9.32 -32.32 29.76
N LYS A 291 9.75 -31.15 29.29
CA LYS A 291 9.66 -29.86 30.02
C LYS A 291 8.29 -29.18 29.94
N ALA A 292 7.42 -29.64 29.05
CA ALA A 292 6.13 -28.99 28.83
C ALA A 292 5.22 -29.02 30.06
N PHE A 293 4.37 -28.01 30.20
CA PHE A 293 3.34 -27.94 31.23
C PHE A 293 2.35 -29.11 31.06
N CYS A 294 2.14 -29.88 32.12
CA CYS A 294 1.26 -31.05 32.15
C CYS A 294 1.10 -31.50 33.61
N VAL A 295 0.06 -31.01 34.29
CA VAL A 295 -0.20 -31.32 35.70
C VAL A 295 -1.18 -32.50 35.77
N PRO A 296 -0.96 -33.52 36.63
CA PRO A 296 -1.89 -34.64 36.78
C PRO A 296 -3.33 -34.16 37.06
N GLY A 297 -4.34 -34.80 36.47
CA GLY A 297 -5.75 -34.44 36.65
C GLY A 297 -6.19 -33.16 35.92
N GLU A 298 -5.28 -32.22 35.67
CA GLU A 298 -5.58 -30.93 35.05
C GLU A 298 -5.69 -31.02 33.52
N VAL A 299 -6.91 -30.89 33.01
CA VAL A 299 -7.21 -30.91 31.57
C VAL A 299 -7.16 -29.52 30.94
N ASP A 300 -7.50 -28.49 31.71
CA ASP A 300 -7.60 -27.12 31.22
C ASP A 300 -6.22 -26.54 30.91
N ASN A 301 -6.11 -25.90 29.74
CA ASN A 301 -4.86 -25.29 29.24
C ASN A 301 -3.65 -26.25 29.26
N ASN A 302 -3.89 -27.56 29.10
CA ASN A 302 -2.84 -28.57 29.04
C ASN A 302 -2.35 -28.77 27.59
N PRO A 303 -1.13 -28.31 27.21
CA PRO A 303 -0.64 -28.41 25.84
C PRO A 303 -0.45 -29.86 25.38
N ILE A 304 -0.14 -30.80 26.29
CA ILE A 304 0.03 -32.21 25.94
C ILE A 304 -1.30 -32.80 25.50
N LEU A 305 -2.36 -32.61 26.28
CA LEU A 305 -3.71 -33.08 25.91
C LEU A 305 -4.22 -32.37 24.65
N GLN A 306 -3.98 -31.07 24.52
CA GLN A 306 -4.39 -30.35 23.31
C GLN A 306 -3.70 -30.90 22.05
N TYR A 307 -2.41 -31.25 22.12
CA TYR A 307 -1.70 -31.83 20.97
C TYR A 307 -2.19 -33.25 20.68
N MET A 308 -2.54 -34.03 21.71
CA MET A 308 -3.21 -35.32 21.50
C MET A 308 -4.54 -35.11 20.75
N LYS A 309 -5.39 -34.19 21.22
CA LYS A 309 -6.70 -33.86 20.64
C LYS A 309 -6.62 -33.36 19.21
N ALA A 310 -5.76 -32.37 18.96
CA ALA A 310 -5.74 -31.62 17.71
C ALA A 310 -4.83 -32.24 16.65
N ILE A 311 -3.85 -33.05 17.04
CA ILE A 311 -2.85 -33.62 16.14
C ILE A 311 -2.84 -35.14 16.18
N VAL A 312 -2.74 -35.80 17.33
CA VAL A 312 -2.54 -37.26 17.34
C VAL A 312 -3.81 -38.02 16.96
N PHE A 313 -4.92 -37.81 17.68
CA PHE A 313 -6.18 -38.51 17.42
C PHE A 313 -6.72 -38.33 16.00
N PRO A 314 -6.68 -37.13 15.39
CA PRO A 314 -7.17 -36.95 14.03
C PRO A 314 -6.40 -37.73 12.96
N PHE A 315 -5.18 -38.18 13.24
CA PHE A 315 -4.37 -39.01 12.34
C PHE A 315 -4.45 -40.51 12.65
N HIS A 316 -5.12 -40.92 13.75
CA HIS A 316 -5.21 -42.30 14.22
C HIS A 316 -6.66 -42.65 14.60
N VAL A 317 -7.60 -42.32 13.73
CA VAL A 317 -9.05 -42.46 13.98
C VAL A 317 -9.49 -43.93 13.96
N GLU A 318 -8.83 -44.78 13.16
CA GLU A 318 -9.24 -46.18 12.98
C GLU A 318 -8.64 -47.11 14.05
N GLU A 319 -7.36 -46.90 14.37
CA GLU A 319 -6.58 -47.73 15.28
C GLU A 319 -6.57 -47.21 16.72
N GLY A 320 -6.97 -45.95 16.93
CA GLY A 320 -6.91 -45.28 18.22
C GLY A 320 -5.48 -44.99 18.69
N VAL A 321 -5.34 -44.64 19.97
CA VAL A 321 -4.05 -44.24 20.56
C VAL A 321 -3.69 -45.16 21.70
N THR A 322 -2.54 -45.82 21.59
CA THR A 322 -2.01 -46.73 22.62
C THR A 322 -0.89 -46.08 23.41
N LEU A 323 -1.12 -45.99 24.72
CA LEU A 323 -0.18 -45.50 25.73
C LEU A 323 0.54 -46.71 26.36
N GLU A 324 1.82 -46.82 26.04
CA GLU A 324 2.67 -47.93 26.49
C GLU A 324 3.16 -47.71 27.92
N ARG A 325 2.85 -48.66 28.81
CA ARG A 325 3.31 -48.63 30.21
C ARG A 325 3.71 -50.02 30.67
N SER A 326 4.65 -50.09 31.60
CA SER A 326 5.08 -51.38 32.15
C SER A 326 3.92 -52.11 32.84
N GLU A 327 3.99 -53.44 32.92
CA GLU A 327 3.03 -54.26 33.69
C GLU A 327 2.88 -53.77 35.14
N LYS A 328 3.98 -53.29 35.74
CA LYS A 328 4.00 -52.74 37.10
C LYS A 328 3.23 -51.42 37.23
N ASN A 329 3.03 -50.71 36.12
CA ASN A 329 2.24 -49.47 36.04
C ASN A 329 0.85 -49.72 35.42
N GLY A 330 0.41 -50.98 35.29
CA GLY A 330 -0.94 -51.35 34.85
C GLY A 330 -1.08 -51.78 33.39
N GLY A 331 0.02 -51.97 32.64
CA GLY A 331 0.02 -52.49 31.26
C GLY A 331 -0.61 -51.57 30.20
N ASN A 332 -0.33 -51.74 28.91
CA ASN A 332 -0.74 -50.77 27.88
C ASN A 332 -2.24 -50.37 27.94
N LEU A 333 -2.52 -49.08 27.77
CA LEU A 333 -3.88 -48.55 27.64
C LEU A 333 -4.13 -48.10 26.20
N THR A 334 -5.26 -48.47 25.61
CA THR A 334 -5.65 -48.02 24.27
C THR A 334 -6.96 -47.26 24.35
N PHE A 335 -6.99 -46.08 23.73
CA PHE A 335 -8.14 -45.18 23.70
C PHE A 335 -8.62 -45.04 22.25
N ALA A 336 -9.90 -45.29 22.00
CA ALA A 336 -10.49 -45.13 20.67
C ALA A 336 -10.75 -43.65 20.37
N THR A 337 -11.05 -42.86 21.40
CA THR A 337 -11.38 -41.43 21.25
C THR A 337 -10.60 -40.54 22.22
N TYR A 338 -10.44 -39.27 21.86
CA TYR A 338 -9.81 -38.29 22.76
C TYR A 338 -10.61 -38.11 24.05
N ALA A 339 -11.95 -38.20 23.99
CA ALA A 339 -12.81 -38.06 25.16
C ALA A 339 -12.52 -39.14 26.23
N GLU A 340 -12.22 -40.37 25.80
CA GLU A 340 -11.80 -41.44 26.72
C GLU A 340 -10.45 -41.13 27.37
N LEU A 341 -9.47 -40.63 26.59
CA LEU A 341 -8.17 -40.23 27.13
C LEU A 341 -8.31 -39.07 28.13
N GLU A 342 -9.09 -38.04 27.78
CA GLU A 342 -9.32 -36.87 28.62
C GLU A 342 -9.98 -37.26 29.94
N ALA A 343 -11.01 -38.12 29.91
CA ALA A 343 -11.65 -38.65 31.10
C ALA A 343 -10.69 -39.50 31.94
N ALA A 344 -9.86 -40.33 31.33
CA ALA A 344 -8.87 -41.13 32.04
C ALA A 344 -7.78 -40.25 32.70
N TYR A 345 -7.36 -39.18 32.03
CA TYR A 345 -6.39 -38.24 32.59
C TYR A 345 -6.98 -37.40 33.73
N ALA A 346 -8.22 -36.91 33.58
CA ALA A 346 -8.94 -36.15 34.61
C ALA A 346 -9.18 -36.97 35.89
N ASN A 347 -9.42 -38.27 35.73
CA ASN A 347 -9.55 -39.21 36.85
C ASN A 347 -8.19 -39.78 37.32
N GLU A 348 -7.07 -39.19 36.90
CA GLU A 348 -5.70 -39.58 37.27
C GLU A 348 -5.32 -41.04 36.95
N GLN A 349 -6.05 -41.70 36.03
CA GLN A 349 -5.73 -43.04 35.55
C GLN A 349 -4.56 -43.05 34.56
N VAL A 350 -4.30 -41.90 33.93
CA VAL A 350 -3.16 -41.64 33.06
C VAL A 350 -2.29 -40.57 33.69
N HIS A 351 -1.02 -40.90 33.96
CA HIS A 351 -0.08 -39.96 34.56
C HIS A 351 0.71 -39.19 33.47
N PRO A 352 1.12 -37.93 33.70
CA PRO A 352 1.97 -37.17 32.76
C PRO A 352 3.24 -37.93 32.30
N ALA A 353 3.80 -38.77 33.17
CA ALA A 353 5.00 -39.55 32.89
C ALA A 353 4.79 -40.62 31.82
N ASP A 354 3.56 -41.06 31.59
CA ASP A 354 3.21 -42.01 30.54
C ASP A 354 2.66 -41.28 29.29
N LEU A 355 1.86 -40.21 29.51
CA LEU A 355 1.27 -39.42 28.43
C LEU A 355 2.32 -38.69 27.58
N LYS A 356 3.34 -38.11 28.22
CA LYS A 356 4.41 -37.37 27.51
C LYS A 356 5.20 -38.28 26.56
N PRO A 357 5.74 -39.45 26.97
CA PRO A 357 6.36 -40.41 26.05
C PRO A 357 5.44 -40.89 24.94
N CYS A 358 4.14 -41.11 25.24
CA CYS A 358 3.15 -41.46 24.24
C CYS A 358 3.06 -40.39 23.14
N LEU A 359 2.89 -39.11 23.52
CA LEU A 359 2.87 -38.00 22.55
C LEU A 359 4.18 -37.94 21.74
N VAL A 360 5.34 -38.13 22.37
CA VAL A 360 6.65 -38.13 21.68
C VAL A 360 6.71 -39.23 20.61
N LYS A 361 6.23 -40.44 20.89
CA LYS A 361 6.17 -41.55 19.92
C LYS A 361 5.38 -41.15 18.68
N TYR A 362 4.15 -40.68 18.87
CA TYR A 362 3.26 -40.33 17.76
C TYR A 362 3.74 -39.11 16.97
N LEU A 363 4.22 -38.05 17.64
CA LEU A 363 4.80 -36.90 16.94
C LEU A 363 6.02 -37.29 16.11
N ASN A 364 6.88 -38.16 16.62
CA ASN A 364 8.03 -38.62 15.85
C ASN A 364 7.63 -39.38 14.59
N ALA A 365 6.62 -40.25 14.67
CA ALA A 365 6.10 -40.96 13.51
C ALA A 365 5.52 -39.99 12.46
N LEU A 366 4.73 -39.00 12.89
CA LEU A 366 4.12 -38.01 12.00
C LEU A 366 5.15 -37.06 11.35
N LEU A 367 6.27 -36.79 12.02
CA LEU A 367 7.33 -35.89 11.50
C LEU A 367 8.38 -36.63 10.67
N GLU A 368 8.39 -37.97 10.68
CA GLU A 368 9.38 -38.77 9.96
C GLU A 368 9.38 -38.55 8.44
N PRO A 369 8.22 -38.48 7.74
CA PRO A 369 8.21 -38.17 6.30
C PRO A 369 8.89 -36.83 5.97
N VAL A 370 8.72 -35.82 6.83
CA VAL A 370 9.36 -34.51 6.67
C VAL A 370 10.87 -34.66 6.82
N ARG A 371 11.36 -35.36 7.85
CA ARG A 371 12.81 -35.57 8.04
C ARG A 371 13.46 -36.30 6.86
N GLN A 372 12.76 -37.30 6.31
CA GLN A 372 13.22 -38.05 5.14
C GLN A 372 13.28 -37.18 3.89
N HIS A 373 12.25 -36.36 3.64
CA HIS A 373 12.19 -35.41 2.52
C HIS A 373 13.40 -34.46 2.49
N PHE A 374 13.81 -33.96 3.66
CA PHE A 374 14.92 -33.03 3.80
C PHE A 374 16.29 -33.68 4.08
N ALA A 375 16.42 -35.01 3.97
CA ALA A 375 17.63 -35.72 4.38
C ALA A 375 18.86 -35.42 3.51
N ASN A 376 18.66 -35.13 2.21
CA ASN A 376 19.70 -35.06 1.19
C ASN A 376 19.53 -33.88 0.21
N GLY A 377 20.55 -33.64 -0.63
CA GLY A 377 20.48 -32.71 -1.76
C GLY A 377 20.26 -31.23 -1.40
N GLU A 378 19.58 -30.50 -2.29
CA GLU A 378 19.25 -29.08 -2.11
C GLU A 378 18.27 -28.84 -0.95
N LEU A 379 17.32 -29.76 -0.75
CA LEU A 379 16.36 -29.68 0.37
C LEU A 379 17.10 -29.67 1.72
N LYS A 380 18.10 -30.53 1.91
CA LYS A 380 18.95 -30.50 3.11
C LYS A 380 19.64 -29.15 3.34
N LYS A 381 20.05 -28.47 2.27
CA LYS A 381 20.64 -27.13 2.36
C LYS A 381 19.61 -26.10 2.81
N ILE A 382 18.41 -26.11 2.22
CA ILE A 382 17.28 -25.25 2.61
C ILE A 382 16.94 -25.45 4.09
N TRP A 383 16.84 -26.70 4.52
CA TRP A 383 16.60 -27.10 5.92
C TRP A 383 17.65 -26.52 6.87
N THR A 384 18.93 -26.77 6.57
CA THR A 384 20.05 -26.32 7.40
C THR A 384 20.15 -24.80 7.46
N ASN A 385 19.87 -24.11 6.35
CA ASN A 385 19.87 -22.66 6.29
C ASN A 385 18.71 -22.07 7.10
N THR A 386 17.53 -22.68 7.01
CA THR A 386 16.34 -22.25 7.76
C THR A 386 16.56 -22.30 9.27
N LYS A 387 17.19 -23.38 9.78
CA LYS A 387 17.56 -23.48 11.21
C LYS A 387 18.52 -22.39 11.70
N LYS A 388 19.29 -21.78 10.80
CA LYS A 388 20.22 -20.69 11.13
C LYS A 388 19.56 -19.31 11.13
N VAL A 389 18.35 -19.20 10.58
CA VAL A 389 17.62 -17.93 10.54
C VAL A 389 17.15 -17.58 11.95
N LYS A 390 17.53 -16.40 12.42
CA LYS A 390 17.08 -15.88 13.72
C LYS A 390 15.73 -15.17 13.54
N VAL A 391 14.80 -15.49 14.42
CA VAL A 391 13.49 -14.82 14.52
C VAL A 391 13.56 -13.84 15.69
N ALA A 392 13.37 -12.55 15.42
CA ALA A 392 13.32 -11.53 16.45
C ALA A 392 11.97 -11.55 17.18
N SER A 393 11.99 -11.33 18.50
CA SER A 393 10.77 -11.18 19.30
C SER A 393 10.03 -9.88 19.00
N VAL A 394 10.76 -8.84 18.58
CA VAL A 394 10.22 -7.56 18.12
C VAL A 394 10.71 -7.32 16.70
N PRO A 395 9.90 -7.60 15.66
CA PRO A 395 10.37 -7.51 14.27
C PRO A 395 10.85 -6.10 13.89
N ASP A 396 10.34 -5.05 14.52
CA ASP A 396 10.76 -3.67 14.27
C ASP A 396 12.14 -3.34 14.88
N GLY A 397 12.66 -4.19 15.76
CA GLY A 397 14.00 -4.06 16.35
C GLY A 397 15.12 -4.60 15.44
N ASP A 398 14.77 -5.35 14.39
CA ASP A 398 15.75 -5.85 13.43
C ASP A 398 16.32 -4.72 12.59
N LYS A 399 17.62 -4.83 12.27
CA LYS A 399 18.23 -3.95 11.27
C LYS A 399 17.53 -4.16 9.92
N MET A 400 16.79 -3.15 9.48
CA MET A 400 16.07 -3.21 8.21
C MET A 400 17.00 -3.46 7.04
N ALA A 401 16.71 -4.51 6.26
CA ALA A 401 17.37 -4.80 5.00
C ALA A 401 17.09 -3.68 3.99
N ALA A 402 18.08 -3.34 3.17
CA ALA A 402 17.84 -2.48 2.02
C ALA A 402 17.11 -3.30 0.95
N LEU A 403 15.99 -2.77 0.43
CA LEU A 403 15.28 -3.40 -0.67
C LEU A 403 15.91 -2.99 -1.99
N VAL A 404 16.16 -3.97 -2.85
CA VAL A 404 16.56 -3.73 -4.23
C VAL A 404 15.28 -3.60 -5.04
N MET A 405 15.01 -2.38 -5.51
CA MET A 405 13.83 -2.10 -6.34
C MET A 405 14.13 -2.54 -7.78
N PRO A 406 13.22 -3.25 -8.46
CA PRO A 406 13.38 -3.53 -9.89
C PRO A 406 13.48 -2.20 -10.66
N PRO A 407 14.38 -2.08 -11.66
CA PRO A 407 14.49 -0.87 -12.43
C PRO A 407 13.18 -0.61 -13.19
N ARG A 408 12.68 0.62 -13.16
CA ARG A 408 11.64 1.05 -14.09
C ARG A 408 12.27 1.19 -15.48
N PRO A 409 11.79 0.46 -16.51
CA PRO A 409 12.24 0.68 -17.88
C PRO A 409 11.91 2.11 -18.29
N ASP A 410 12.83 2.77 -18.99
CA ASP A 410 12.53 4.06 -19.58
C ASP A 410 11.54 3.82 -20.73
N THR A 411 10.37 4.46 -20.66
CA THR A 411 9.25 4.22 -21.57
C THR A 411 9.27 5.12 -22.79
N GLU A 412 10.27 6.01 -22.92
CA GLU A 412 10.34 6.99 -23.99
C GLU A 412 11.78 7.25 -24.46
N ASP A 413 12.04 6.99 -25.74
CA ASP A 413 13.31 7.28 -26.43
C ASP A 413 13.34 8.71 -26.99
N ARG A 414 12.79 9.67 -26.25
CA ARG A 414 12.73 11.07 -26.71
C ARG A 414 14.11 11.72 -26.59
N VAL A 415 14.52 12.42 -27.65
CA VAL A 415 15.72 13.25 -27.64
C VAL A 415 15.38 14.57 -26.97
N TRP A 416 16.00 14.83 -25.82
CA TRP A 416 15.80 16.05 -25.04
C TRP A 416 16.73 17.17 -25.53
N GLN A 417 16.24 18.40 -25.51
CA GLN A 417 17.01 19.57 -25.93
C GLN A 417 17.86 20.11 -24.77
N GLU A 418 19.15 20.31 -25.01
CA GLU A 418 20.06 20.92 -24.03
C GLU A 418 19.82 22.43 -23.90
N SER A 419 20.19 22.97 -22.73
CA SER A 419 20.17 24.42 -22.51
C SER A 419 21.31 25.11 -23.26
N SER A 420 21.03 26.25 -23.87
CA SER A 420 22.06 27.16 -24.42
C SER A 420 22.65 28.12 -23.37
N LEU A 421 22.18 28.07 -22.12
CA LEU A 421 22.59 28.98 -21.05
C LEU A 421 23.89 28.51 -20.38
N SER A 422 24.66 29.45 -19.85
CA SER A 422 25.82 29.14 -19.00
C SER A 422 25.38 28.46 -17.69
N LEU A 423 26.29 27.76 -16.99
CA LEU A 423 25.95 27.12 -15.71
C LEU A 423 25.39 28.10 -14.68
N GLU A 424 25.96 29.31 -14.59
CA GLU A 424 25.48 30.34 -13.65
C GLU A 424 24.09 30.84 -14.05
N ASP A 425 23.82 31.04 -15.34
CA ASP A 425 22.51 31.46 -15.82
C ASP A 425 21.45 30.36 -15.65
N ARG A 426 21.82 29.09 -15.89
CA ARG A 426 20.96 27.93 -15.61
C ARG A 426 20.59 27.90 -14.12
N PHE A 427 21.57 28.07 -13.24
CA PHE A 427 21.35 28.10 -11.79
C PHE A 427 20.46 29.28 -11.37
N ALA A 428 20.77 30.50 -11.80
CA ALA A 428 19.98 31.69 -11.48
C ALA A 428 18.53 31.56 -11.98
N THR A 429 18.35 31.07 -13.20
CA THR A 429 17.03 30.86 -13.81
C THR A 429 16.23 29.82 -13.02
N ALA A 430 16.81 28.64 -12.75
CA ALA A 430 16.15 27.59 -11.98
C ALA A 430 15.85 28.05 -10.55
N ARG A 431 16.81 28.68 -9.87
CA ARG A 431 16.64 29.16 -8.49
C ARG A 431 15.54 30.21 -8.36
N SER A 432 15.32 31.03 -9.40
CA SER A 432 14.27 32.06 -9.43
C SER A 432 12.83 31.49 -9.42
N VAL A 433 12.67 30.19 -9.68
CA VAL A 433 11.35 29.53 -9.68
C VAL A 433 10.86 29.23 -8.27
N GLY A 434 11.77 28.90 -7.36
CA GLY A 434 11.44 28.55 -5.99
C GLY A 434 11.44 29.77 -5.06
N GLU A 435 10.45 29.85 -4.19
CA GLU A 435 10.53 30.67 -2.98
C GLU A 435 11.58 30.07 -2.02
N GLU A 436 11.61 28.74 -1.90
CA GLU A 436 12.56 27.98 -1.10
C GLU A 436 13.29 26.93 -1.98
N CYS A 437 14.60 26.75 -1.73
CA CYS A 437 15.42 25.73 -2.38
C CYS A 437 16.20 24.91 -1.35
N ILE A 438 15.94 23.60 -1.27
CA ILE A 438 16.61 22.65 -0.36
C ILE A 438 17.34 21.58 -1.22
N GLN A 439 18.65 21.66 -1.44
CA GLN A 439 19.56 22.75 -1.09
C GLN A 439 20.13 23.43 -2.34
N GLU A 440 20.44 24.71 -2.27
CA GLU A 440 21.02 25.47 -3.40
C GLU A 440 22.34 24.88 -3.91
N SER A 441 23.19 24.39 -3.01
CA SER A 441 24.44 23.71 -3.37
C SER A 441 24.21 22.40 -4.13
N GLU A 442 23.16 21.67 -3.76
CA GLU A 442 22.74 20.45 -4.46
C GLU A 442 22.16 20.78 -5.84
N LEU A 443 21.39 21.87 -5.97
CA LEU A 443 20.86 22.35 -7.25
C LEU A 443 21.99 22.72 -8.22
N LYS A 444 22.97 23.51 -7.76
CA LYS A 444 24.12 23.91 -8.59
C LYS A 444 24.93 22.69 -9.05
N ALA A 445 25.24 21.79 -8.13
CA ALA A 445 25.97 20.55 -8.44
C ALA A 445 25.19 19.62 -9.38
N LEU A 446 23.85 19.60 -9.29
CA LEU A 446 22.99 18.83 -10.17
C LEU A 446 23.04 19.38 -11.61
N LEU A 447 22.88 20.69 -11.78
CA LEU A 447 22.91 21.35 -13.10
C LEU A 447 24.28 21.22 -13.79
N GLU A 448 25.35 21.19 -13.01
CA GLU A 448 26.71 20.95 -13.51
C GLU A 448 26.90 19.51 -14.00
N LYS A 449 26.41 18.51 -13.26
CA LYS A 449 26.69 17.09 -13.52
C LYS A 449 25.71 16.42 -14.47
N LYS A 450 24.49 16.94 -14.57
CA LYS A 450 23.40 16.33 -15.35
C LYS A 450 22.88 17.35 -16.37
N ALA A 451 23.01 17.00 -17.65
CA ALA A 451 22.54 17.83 -18.76
C ALA A 451 21.02 18.04 -18.69
N HIS A 452 20.28 16.97 -18.42
CA HIS A 452 18.81 16.96 -18.32
C HIS A 452 18.30 16.51 -16.94
N PRO A 453 18.34 17.37 -15.90
CA PRO A 453 17.70 17.07 -14.63
C PRO A 453 16.18 16.93 -14.82
N ILE A 454 15.58 16.00 -14.09
CA ILE A 454 14.13 15.72 -14.15
C ILE A 454 13.45 16.53 -13.05
N CYS A 455 12.62 17.48 -13.45
CA CYS A 455 11.67 18.19 -12.61
C CYS A 455 10.31 17.49 -12.67
N TYR A 456 9.54 17.52 -11.58
CA TYR A 456 8.13 17.12 -11.65
C TYR A 456 7.22 17.98 -10.77
N ASP A 457 5.94 18.00 -11.13
CA ASP A 457 4.83 18.43 -10.28
C ASP A 457 3.57 17.59 -10.55
N GLY A 458 2.80 17.38 -9.49
CA GLY A 458 1.60 16.55 -9.50
C GLY A 458 0.33 17.36 -9.31
N PHE A 459 -0.71 17.03 -10.08
CA PHE A 459 -1.97 17.74 -10.04
C PHE A 459 -3.14 16.77 -9.92
N GLU A 460 -3.95 16.93 -8.88
CA GLU A 460 -5.24 16.26 -8.75
C GLU A 460 -6.25 16.84 -9.76
N PRO A 461 -6.79 16.04 -10.69
CA PRO A 461 -7.85 16.48 -11.60
C PRO A 461 -9.18 16.65 -10.84
N SER A 462 -9.39 17.86 -10.32
CA SER A 462 -10.39 18.16 -9.28
C SER A 462 -11.40 19.24 -9.68
N GLY A 463 -11.37 19.69 -10.93
CA GLY A 463 -12.32 20.65 -11.51
C GLY A 463 -11.64 21.62 -12.45
N ARG A 464 -12.25 22.79 -12.62
CA ARG A 464 -11.69 23.90 -13.40
C ARG A 464 -10.27 24.24 -12.93
N MET A 465 -9.39 24.59 -13.87
CA MET A 465 -8.02 24.96 -13.58
C MET A 465 -7.95 26.47 -13.32
N HIS A 466 -7.31 26.86 -12.22
CA HIS A 466 -7.07 28.26 -11.91
C HIS A 466 -5.71 28.74 -12.41
N ILE A 467 -5.51 30.06 -12.52
CA ILE A 467 -4.31 30.64 -13.15
C ILE A 467 -2.98 30.26 -12.48
N ALA A 468 -2.99 29.97 -11.17
CA ALA A 468 -1.78 29.46 -10.51
C ALA A 468 -1.38 28.06 -11.01
N GLN A 469 -2.33 27.21 -11.42
CA GLN A 469 -2.08 25.89 -12.01
C GLN A 469 -1.76 25.93 -13.51
N GLY A 470 -2.25 26.94 -14.24
CA GLY A 470 -1.99 27.09 -15.67
C GLY A 470 -0.87 28.07 -15.96
N VAL A 471 -1.14 29.37 -15.81
CA VAL A 471 -0.21 30.45 -16.17
C VAL A 471 1.09 30.42 -15.36
N LEU A 472 1.01 30.45 -14.02
CA LEU A 472 2.20 30.46 -13.16
C LEU A 472 3.04 29.19 -13.38
N ARG A 473 2.39 28.03 -13.53
CA ARG A 473 3.11 26.78 -13.85
C ARG A 473 3.81 26.87 -15.19
N THR A 474 3.15 27.41 -16.22
CA THR A 474 3.77 27.60 -17.54
C THR A 474 5.03 28.46 -17.47
N VAL A 475 4.98 29.58 -16.74
CA VAL A 475 6.16 30.44 -16.51
C VAL A 475 7.29 29.66 -15.84
N ASN A 476 6.98 28.95 -14.75
CA ASN A 476 7.96 28.18 -14.00
C ASN A 476 8.56 27.02 -14.80
N VAL A 477 7.73 26.30 -15.56
CA VAL A 477 8.18 25.19 -16.41
C VAL A 477 9.07 25.71 -17.53
N ASN A 478 8.68 26.77 -18.23
CA ASN A 478 9.50 27.35 -19.30
C ASN A 478 10.88 27.80 -18.80
N LYS A 479 10.98 28.37 -17.59
CA LYS A 479 12.26 28.70 -16.95
C LYS A 479 13.13 27.46 -16.69
N LEU A 480 12.53 26.37 -16.22
CA LEU A 480 13.27 25.14 -15.91
C LEU A 480 13.71 24.42 -17.18
N THR A 481 12.83 24.34 -18.19
CA THR A 481 13.16 23.74 -19.48
C THR A 481 14.22 24.56 -20.21
N SER A 482 14.18 25.90 -20.14
CA SER A 482 15.25 26.75 -20.67
C SER A 482 16.57 26.57 -19.92
N ALA A 483 16.54 26.22 -18.62
CA ALA A 483 17.71 25.82 -17.84
C ALA A 483 18.17 24.37 -18.10
N GLY A 484 17.53 23.66 -19.05
CA GLY A 484 17.91 22.33 -19.51
C GLY A 484 17.21 21.18 -18.80
N ALA A 485 16.25 21.47 -17.92
CA ALA A 485 15.51 20.42 -17.22
C ALA A 485 14.42 19.79 -18.11
N ASN A 486 14.17 18.49 -17.89
CA ASN A 486 12.99 17.81 -18.41
C ASN A 486 11.87 17.93 -17.37
N PHE A 487 10.68 18.36 -17.79
CA PHE A 487 9.56 18.56 -16.87
C PHE A 487 8.50 17.47 -17.04
N ARG A 488 8.20 16.75 -15.95
CA ARG A 488 7.14 15.74 -15.89
C ARG A 488 5.92 16.29 -15.16
N PHE A 489 4.83 16.44 -15.88
CA PHE A 489 3.51 16.65 -15.30
C PHE A 489 2.92 15.31 -14.89
N TRP A 490 2.69 15.14 -13.59
CA TRP A 490 2.04 13.97 -13.03
C TRP A 490 0.54 14.22 -12.89
N VAL A 491 -0.24 13.67 -13.81
CA VAL A 491 -1.71 13.72 -13.77
C VAL A 491 -2.17 12.71 -12.72
N ALA A 492 -2.40 13.21 -11.52
CA ALA A 492 -2.56 12.43 -10.30
C ALA A 492 -4.01 11.93 -10.13
N ASP A 493 -4.47 11.12 -11.07
CA ASP A 493 -5.86 10.64 -11.16
C ASP A 493 -6.25 9.68 -10.02
N TRP A 494 -5.42 8.68 -9.70
CA TRP A 494 -5.62 7.84 -8.51
C TRP A 494 -5.56 8.62 -7.20
N PHE A 495 -4.73 9.66 -7.13
CA PHE A 495 -4.65 10.55 -5.97
C PHE A 495 -5.92 11.37 -5.81
N ALA A 496 -6.46 11.94 -6.89
CA ALA A 496 -7.74 12.63 -6.89
C ALA A 496 -8.89 11.70 -6.48
N MET A 497 -8.87 10.44 -6.92
CA MET A 497 -9.84 9.42 -6.53
C MET A 497 -9.77 9.14 -5.02
N LEU A 498 -8.56 8.92 -4.49
CA LEU A 498 -8.30 8.72 -3.05
C LEU A 498 -8.73 9.92 -2.21
N ASN A 499 -8.56 11.14 -2.73
CA ASN A 499 -8.99 12.36 -2.09
C ASN A 499 -10.46 12.73 -2.38
N SER A 500 -11.25 11.78 -2.89
CA SER A 500 -12.70 11.90 -3.13
C SER A 500 -13.12 13.04 -4.08
N LYS A 501 -12.23 13.45 -4.98
CA LYS A 501 -12.54 14.46 -6.01
C LYS A 501 -13.49 13.86 -7.05
N MET A 502 -14.39 14.68 -7.59
CA MET A 502 -15.43 14.25 -8.54
C MET A 502 -16.29 13.08 -8.04
N GLY A 503 -16.49 12.97 -6.74
CA GLY A 503 -17.20 11.86 -6.09
C GLY A 503 -16.40 10.55 -6.04
N GLY A 504 -15.10 10.58 -6.31
CA GLY A 504 -14.27 9.37 -6.47
C GLY A 504 -14.46 8.69 -7.84
N ASP A 505 -15.11 9.35 -8.79
CA ASP A 505 -15.38 8.82 -10.13
C ASP A 505 -14.14 8.98 -11.03
N LEU A 506 -13.42 7.88 -11.26
CA LEU A 506 -12.18 7.88 -12.03
C LEU A 506 -12.39 8.33 -13.49
N GLU A 507 -13.55 8.07 -14.10
CA GLU A 507 -13.82 8.50 -15.49
C GLU A 507 -13.97 10.02 -15.56
N LYS A 508 -14.70 10.61 -14.61
CA LYS A 508 -14.80 12.07 -14.49
C LYS A 508 -13.44 12.69 -14.21
N ILE A 509 -12.65 12.12 -13.30
CA ILE A 509 -11.29 12.56 -12.98
C ILE A 509 -10.42 12.53 -14.24
N ARG A 510 -10.41 11.43 -15.00
CA ARG A 510 -9.62 11.35 -16.23
C ARG A 510 -10.11 12.31 -17.31
N THR A 511 -11.41 12.60 -17.37
CA THR A 511 -11.94 13.67 -18.23
C THR A 511 -11.37 15.04 -17.85
N VAL A 512 -11.37 15.38 -16.55
CA VAL A 512 -10.79 16.63 -16.05
C VAL A 512 -9.28 16.67 -16.31
N GLY A 513 -8.57 15.56 -16.17
CA GLY A 513 -7.13 15.47 -16.43
C GLY A 513 -6.81 15.80 -17.90
N ARG A 514 -7.60 15.28 -18.85
CA ARG A 514 -7.44 15.64 -20.28
C ARG A 514 -7.66 17.13 -20.51
N TYR A 515 -8.67 17.72 -19.88
CA TYR A 515 -8.92 19.16 -19.94
C TYR A 515 -7.73 19.97 -19.40
N MET A 516 -7.12 19.53 -18.31
CA MET A 516 -5.92 20.18 -17.76
C MET A 516 -4.72 20.10 -18.72
N VAL A 517 -4.52 18.95 -19.36
CA VAL A 517 -3.47 18.76 -20.38
C VAL A 517 -3.66 19.70 -21.57
N GLU A 518 -4.87 19.84 -22.09
CA GLU A 518 -5.15 20.77 -23.19
C GLU A 518 -4.96 22.24 -22.81
N ILE A 519 -5.21 22.61 -21.55
CA ILE A 519 -4.85 23.95 -21.05
C ILE A 519 -3.34 24.17 -21.08
N TRP A 520 -2.53 23.25 -20.54
CA TRP A 520 -1.08 23.44 -20.51
C TRP A 520 -0.47 23.54 -21.91
N LYS A 521 -0.98 22.77 -22.88
CA LYS A 521 -0.58 22.85 -24.29
C LYS A 521 -0.95 24.19 -24.93
N SER A 522 -2.04 24.83 -24.50
CA SER A 522 -2.53 26.09 -25.06
C SER A 522 -2.07 27.34 -24.29
N ALA A 523 -1.53 27.20 -23.07
CA ALA A 523 -1.08 28.30 -22.22
C ALA A 523 0.28 28.92 -22.63
N GLY A 524 0.90 28.45 -23.72
CA GLY A 524 2.22 28.92 -24.18
C GLY A 524 3.40 28.22 -23.50
N MET A 525 3.22 26.96 -23.08
CA MET A 525 4.30 26.12 -22.57
C MET A 525 5.14 25.58 -23.71
N ASP A 526 6.47 25.63 -23.56
CA ASP A 526 7.37 24.96 -24.50
C ASP A 526 7.36 23.45 -24.26
N MET A 527 6.69 22.74 -25.17
CA MET A 527 6.47 21.30 -25.08
C MET A 527 7.70 20.44 -25.43
N THR A 528 8.81 21.06 -25.84
CA THR A 528 10.01 20.35 -26.29
C THR A 528 10.57 19.42 -25.22
N ASN A 529 10.69 19.93 -23.99
CA ASN A 529 11.23 19.20 -22.84
C ASN A 529 10.16 18.86 -21.78
N VAL A 530 8.89 18.72 -22.19
CA VAL A 530 7.76 18.46 -21.28
C VAL A 530 7.09 17.12 -21.61
N GLN A 531 6.74 16.37 -20.56
CA GLN A 531 6.05 15.08 -20.62
C GLN A 531 4.82 15.09 -19.69
N PHE A 532 3.68 14.59 -20.17
CA PHE A 532 2.51 14.33 -19.34
C PHE A 532 2.42 12.83 -19.05
N LEU A 533 2.35 12.47 -17.77
CA LEU A 533 2.29 11.09 -17.29
C LEU A 533 1.05 10.91 -16.43
N TRP A 534 0.28 9.86 -16.68
CA TRP A 534 -0.89 9.51 -15.89
C TRP A 534 -0.51 8.59 -14.75
N ALA A 535 -0.91 8.94 -13.53
CA ALA A 535 -0.51 8.20 -12.35
C ALA A 535 -0.98 6.75 -12.38
N SER A 536 -2.27 6.53 -12.67
CA SER A 536 -2.84 5.20 -12.80
C SER A 536 -2.11 4.35 -13.84
N ASP A 537 -1.94 4.85 -15.07
CA ASP A 537 -1.31 4.08 -16.16
C ASP A 537 0.14 3.69 -15.83
N GLU A 538 0.95 4.64 -15.33
CA GLU A 538 2.35 4.39 -15.01
C GLU A 538 2.53 3.46 -13.81
N ILE A 539 1.69 3.60 -12.77
CA ILE A 539 1.72 2.73 -11.60
C ILE A 539 1.26 1.32 -11.97
N ILE A 540 0.17 1.16 -12.73
CA ILE A 540 -0.33 -0.16 -13.16
C ILE A 540 0.74 -0.90 -13.96
N ASN A 541 1.35 -0.23 -14.93
CA ASN A 541 2.37 -0.84 -15.79
C ASN A 541 3.65 -1.23 -15.04
N ASN A 542 3.89 -0.67 -13.85
CA ASN A 542 5.11 -0.88 -13.07
C ASN A 542 4.83 -1.22 -11.59
N GLY A 543 3.70 -1.88 -11.32
CA GLY A 543 3.17 -2.06 -9.98
C GLY A 543 4.14 -2.75 -9.01
N ALA A 544 4.85 -3.78 -9.47
CA ALA A 544 5.82 -4.50 -8.66
C ALA A 544 6.92 -3.59 -8.08
N THR A 545 7.42 -2.62 -8.86
CA THR A 545 8.41 -1.65 -8.40
C THR A 545 7.79 -0.57 -7.53
N TYR A 546 6.65 -0.03 -7.97
CA TYR A 546 6.01 1.09 -7.30
C TYR A 546 5.55 0.72 -5.89
N TRP A 547 4.79 -0.37 -5.76
CA TRP A 547 4.20 -0.76 -4.49
C TRP A 547 5.22 -1.32 -3.52
N LEU A 548 6.28 -1.97 -4.00
CA LEU A 548 7.40 -2.36 -3.13
C LEU A 548 8.05 -1.15 -2.46
N ARG A 549 8.14 -0.02 -3.18
CA ARG A 549 8.64 1.24 -2.61
C ARG A 549 7.64 1.85 -1.62
N VAL A 550 6.35 1.86 -1.94
CA VAL A 550 5.30 2.32 -1.00
C VAL A 550 5.37 1.52 0.30
N MET A 551 5.47 0.19 0.21
CA MET A 551 5.63 -0.70 1.37
C MET A 551 6.90 -0.39 2.17
N ASP A 552 8.03 -0.11 1.49
CA ASP A 552 9.30 0.25 2.14
C ASP A 552 9.21 1.57 2.91
N ILE A 553 8.56 2.57 2.33
CA ILE A 553 8.32 3.87 2.99
C ILE A 553 7.38 3.66 4.19
N ALA A 554 6.34 2.84 4.03
CA ALA A 554 5.35 2.56 5.08
C ALA A 554 5.98 1.91 6.32
N ARG A 555 6.87 0.93 6.14
CA ARG A 555 7.56 0.25 7.25
C ARG A 555 8.59 1.13 7.96
N ARG A 556 9.03 2.23 7.34
CA ARG A 556 10.06 3.17 7.83
C ARG A 556 9.50 4.48 8.38
N THR A 557 8.20 4.71 8.25
CA THR A 557 7.55 5.97 8.62
C THR A 557 6.47 5.74 9.66
N THR A 558 6.51 6.47 10.77
CA THR A 558 5.47 6.40 11.82
C THR A 558 4.15 6.96 11.31
N ILE A 559 3.02 6.43 11.82
CA ILE A 559 1.68 6.97 11.50
C ILE A 559 1.64 8.46 11.81
N ALA A 560 2.16 8.90 12.96
CA ALA A 560 2.21 10.31 13.34
C ALA A 560 2.99 11.18 12.35
N ARG A 561 4.11 10.69 11.80
CA ARG A 561 4.88 11.42 10.77
C ARG A 561 4.10 11.52 9.46
N THR A 562 3.37 10.47 9.07
CA THR A 562 2.52 10.44 7.88
C THR A 562 1.32 11.38 8.02
N VAL A 563 0.67 11.40 9.19
CA VAL A 563 -0.44 12.32 9.52
C VAL A 563 -0.02 13.79 9.36
N LYS A 564 1.19 14.15 9.80
CA LYS A 564 1.72 15.51 9.61
C LYS A 564 1.83 15.91 8.13
N CYS A 565 1.93 14.96 7.21
CA CYS A 565 1.94 15.19 5.77
C CYS A 565 0.53 15.33 5.16
N CYS A 566 -0.56 15.05 5.88
CA CYS A 566 -1.92 15.15 5.32
C CYS A 566 -2.32 16.57 4.88
N THR A 567 -1.56 17.61 5.26
CA THR A 567 -1.81 18.97 4.75
C THR A 567 -1.63 19.09 3.23
N ILE A 568 -0.85 18.19 2.60
CA ILE A 568 -0.59 18.20 1.14
C ILE A 568 -1.85 17.98 0.29
N MET A 569 -2.87 17.31 0.86
CA MET A 569 -4.16 17.05 0.20
C MET A 569 -5.24 18.09 0.57
N GLY A 570 -4.86 19.18 1.24
CA GLY A 570 -5.77 20.22 1.70
C GLY A 570 -6.67 19.80 2.87
N ARG A 571 -6.29 18.74 3.61
CA ARG A 571 -7.01 18.26 4.79
C ARG A 571 -6.30 18.68 6.08
N LYS A 572 -7.09 18.86 7.13
CA LYS A 572 -6.57 19.13 8.49
C LYS A 572 -6.32 17.81 9.21
N GLU A 573 -5.34 17.82 10.11
CA GLU A 573 -5.11 16.72 11.04
C GLU A 573 -6.38 16.51 11.87
N ASN A 574 -6.92 15.29 11.88
CA ASN A 574 -8.09 14.94 12.67
C ASN A 574 -8.00 13.49 13.18
N GLU A 575 -8.78 13.15 14.20
CA GLU A 575 -8.73 11.84 14.87
C GLU A 575 -9.44 10.71 14.06
N ASN A 576 -10.24 11.06 13.06
CA ASN A 576 -11.06 10.12 12.27
C ASN A 576 -10.75 10.18 10.77
N MET A 577 -9.45 10.21 10.43
CA MET A 577 -9.03 10.23 9.03
C MET A 577 -9.23 8.84 8.40
N PRO A 578 -9.81 8.76 7.19
CA PRO A 578 -9.72 7.58 6.34
C PRO A 578 -8.28 7.11 6.16
N ALA A 579 -8.07 5.79 6.13
CA ALA A 579 -6.77 5.19 5.89
C ALA A 579 -6.20 5.52 4.49
N ALA A 580 -7.05 5.89 3.54
CA ALA A 580 -6.63 6.46 2.25
C ALA A 580 -5.73 7.71 2.43
N GLN A 581 -5.94 8.49 3.50
CA GLN A 581 -5.12 9.65 3.80
C GLN A 581 -3.73 9.30 4.35
N ILE A 582 -3.55 8.05 4.77
CA ILE A 582 -2.25 7.49 5.12
C ILE A 582 -1.57 6.92 3.86
N MET A 583 -2.32 6.26 2.98
CA MET A 583 -1.80 5.73 1.72
C MET A 583 -1.31 6.83 0.78
N TYR A 584 -2.05 7.94 0.67
CA TYR A 584 -1.75 9.03 -0.26
C TYR A 584 -0.35 9.63 -0.06
N PRO A 585 0.08 10.07 1.15
CA PRO A 585 1.44 10.56 1.34
C PRO A 585 2.50 9.51 1.02
N LEU A 586 2.28 8.23 1.37
CA LEU A 586 3.25 7.18 1.05
C LEU A 586 3.44 7.02 -0.46
N MET A 587 2.34 7.06 -1.22
CA MET A 587 2.34 7.03 -2.67
C MET A 587 3.05 8.25 -3.27
N GLN A 588 2.73 9.47 -2.81
CA GLN A 588 3.37 10.68 -3.32
C GLN A 588 4.87 10.73 -3.00
N CYS A 589 5.29 10.18 -1.85
CA CYS A 589 6.71 10.00 -1.55
C CYS A 589 7.37 8.99 -2.51
N ALA A 590 6.68 7.89 -2.83
CA ALA A 590 7.17 6.91 -3.79
C ALA A 590 7.30 7.49 -5.21
N ASP A 591 6.38 8.38 -5.62
CA ASP A 591 6.37 9.05 -6.92
C ASP A 591 7.69 9.75 -7.22
N ILE A 592 8.28 10.45 -6.24
CA ILE A 592 9.54 11.20 -6.40
C ILE A 592 10.64 10.29 -6.96
N PHE A 593 10.78 9.10 -6.39
CA PHE A 593 11.78 8.13 -6.82
C PHE A 593 11.33 7.34 -8.06
N PHE A 594 10.03 7.11 -8.21
CA PHE A 594 9.46 6.37 -9.33
C PHE A 594 9.55 7.16 -10.65
N LEU A 595 9.35 8.47 -10.57
CA LEU A 595 9.54 9.45 -11.62
C LEU A 595 11.02 9.83 -11.80
N LYS A 596 11.94 9.23 -11.04
CA LYS A 596 13.38 9.58 -11.06
C LYS A 596 13.60 11.11 -10.95
N ALA A 597 12.77 11.80 -10.16
CA ALA A 597 12.79 13.25 -10.08
C ALA A 597 14.06 13.72 -9.35
N ASP A 598 14.86 14.54 -10.02
CA ASP A 598 16.01 15.22 -9.41
C ASP A 598 15.57 16.48 -8.66
N ILE A 599 14.50 17.13 -9.14
CA ILE A 599 13.93 18.35 -8.57
C ILE A 599 12.43 18.16 -8.33
N CYS A 600 12.01 18.20 -7.07
CA CYS A 600 10.60 18.30 -6.68
C CYS A 600 10.16 19.76 -6.80
N GLN A 601 9.44 20.11 -7.87
CA GLN A 601 9.03 21.48 -8.16
C GLN A 601 7.53 21.67 -7.93
N LEU A 602 7.12 21.64 -6.67
CA LEU A 602 5.73 21.74 -6.23
C LEU A 602 5.51 23.01 -5.38
N GLY A 603 4.28 23.29 -4.97
CA GLY A 603 3.97 24.45 -4.12
C GLY A 603 4.54 24.30 -2.70
N MET A 604 4.67 25.41 -1.95
CA MET A 604 5.10 25.39 -0.55
C MET A 604 4.23 24.49 0.35
N ASP A 605 2.97 24.27 0.00
CA ASP A 605 2.06 23.36 0.70
C ASP A 605 2.44 21.87 0.57
N GLN A 606 3.23 21.51 -0.46
CA GLN A 606 3.76 20.16 -0.68
C GLN A 606 5.12 19.93 0.01
N ARG A 607 5.69 20.94 0.69
CA ARG A 607 7.03 20.87 1.29
C ARG A 607 7.20 19.68 2.25
N LYS A 608 6.20 19.36 3.07
CA LYS A 608 6.30 18.31 4.10
C LYS A 608 6.55 16.91 3.51
N ILE A 609 5.95 16.61 2.36
CA ILE A 609 6.13 15.31 1.71
C ILE A 609 7.47 15.22 0.98
N ASN A 610 7.90 16.32 0.37
CA ASN A 610 9.23 16.43 -0.22
C ASN A 610 10.34 16.24 0.85
N MET A 611 10.13 16.79 2.05
CA MET A 611 11.03 16.53 3.19
C MET A 611 10.99 15.08 3.65
N LEU A 612 9.82 14.42 3.66
CA LEU A 612 9.74 12.98 3.97
C LEU A 612 10.55 12.14 2.98
N ALA A 613 10.59 12.52 1.70
CA ALA A 613 11.43 11.83 0.72
C ALA A 613 12.93 11.98 1.03
N ARG A 614 13.37 13.15 1.50
CA ARG A 614 14.75 13.35 1.95
C ARG A 614 15.05 12.55 3.23
N ASP A 615 14.12 12.54 4.20
CA ASP A 615 14.22 11.70 5.41
C ASP A 615 14.36 10.22 5.02
N TYR A 616 13.57 9.77 4.05
CA TYR A 616 13.63 8.42 3.52
C TYR A 616 14.97 8.10 2.86
N CYS A 617 15.55 9.02 2.07
CA CYS A 617 16.91 8.86 1.53
C CYS A 617 17.94 8.60 2.65
N ASP A 618 17.85 9.29 3.78
CA ASP A 618 18.74 9.06 4.92
C ASP A 618 18.54 7.68 5.54
N LEU A 619 17.29 7.24 5.70
CA LEU A 619 16.95 5.92 6.25
C LEU A 619 17.46 4.76 5.38
N ILE A 620 17.44 4.92 4.05
CA ILE A 620 17.95 3.92 3.10
C ILE A 620 19.42 4.16 2.70
N LYS A 621 20.05 5.21 3.24
CA LYS A 621 21.42 5.64 2.90
C LYS A 621 21.63 5.86 1.40
N ALA A 622 20.61 6.42 0.73
CA ALA A 622 20.72 6.82 -0.66
C ALA A 622 21.71 7.98 -0.79
N LYS A 623 22.63 7.88 -1.75
CA LYS A 623 23.55 8.98 -2.09
C LYS A 623 22.82 10.15 -2.74
N PHE A 624 21.77 9.83 -3.48
CA PHE A 624 20.93 10.80 -4.15
C PHE A 624 19.85 11.32 -3.19
N LYS A 625 19.67 12.63 -3.16
CA LYS A 625 18.53 13.30 -2.52
C LYS A 625 17.88 14.24 -3.54
N PRO A 626 16.55 14.27 -3.65
CA PRO A 626 15.87 15.21 -4.52
C PRO A 626 16.07 16.64 -4.00
N VAL A 627 16.37 17.56 -4.91
CA VAL A 627 16.33 19.00 -4.63
C VAL A 627 14.86 19.40 -4.50
N ILE A 628 14.51 20.13 -3.43
CA ILE A 628 13.17 20.66 -3.25
C ILE A 628 13.18 22.11 -3.70
N LEU A 629 12.43 22.44 -4.74
CA LEU A 629 12.34 23.79 -5.29
C LEU A 629 10.89 24.26 -5.23
N SER A 630 10.48 24.66 -4.02
CA SER A 630 9.09 24.96 -3.70
C SER A 630 8.71 26.36 -4.19
N HIS A 631 7.64 26.49 -4.97
CA HIS A 631 7.20 27.78 -5.52
C HIS A 631 6.18 28.50 -4.64
N HIS A 632 6.06 29.82 -4.85
CA HIS A 632 5.15 30.71 -4.13
C HIS A 632 3.68 30.32 -4.29
N MET A 633 2.90 30.48 -3.22
CA MET A 633 1.46 30.22 -3.21
C MET A 633 0.69 31.48 -3.61
N LEU A 634 0.22 31.52 -4.86
CA LEU A 634 -0.52 32.68 -5.37
C LEU A 634 -1.80 32.96 -4.55
N MET A 635 -1.97 34.23 -4.16
CA MET A 635 -3.04 34.68 -3.27
C MET A 635 -4.45 34.53 -3.89
N GLY A 636 -5.46 34.37 -3.04
CA GLY A 636 -6.86 34.51 -3.44
C GLY A 636 -7.25 35.97 -3.62
N LEU A 637 -8.24 36.25 -4.46
CA LEU A 637 -8.63 37.63 -4.78
C LEU A 637 -9.28 38.39 -3.62
N LYS A 638 -9.77 37.71 -2.58
CA LYS A 638 -10.44 38.35 -1.43
C LYS A 638 -9.47 38.57 -0.27
N GLU A 639 -9.78 39.55 0.57
CA GLU A 639 -9.01 39.86 1.78
C GLU A 639 -8.86 38.62 2.68
N GLY A 640 -7.66 38.42 3.23
CA GLY A 640 -7.34 37.30 4.12
C GLY A 640 -7.23 35.92 3.45
N GLN A 641 -7.31 35.83 2.12
CA GLN A 641 -7.14 34.56 1.40
C GLN A 641 -5.69 34.38 0.94
N GLU A 642 -4.89 33.73 1.79
CA GLU A 642 -3.47 33.43 1.50
C GLU A 642 -3.26 32.54 0.27
N LYS A 643 -4.28 31.79 -0.16
CA LYS A 643 -4.21 30.91 -1.34
C LYS A 643 -5.55 30.90 -2.07
N MET A 644 -5.48 30.87 -3.39
CA MET A 644 -6.64 30.69 -4.26
C MET A 644 -7.40 29.38 -3.97
N SER A 645 -8.74 29.42 -3.96
CA SER A 645 -9.58 28.25 -3.67
C SER A 645 -10.61 27.99 -4.77
N LYS A 646 -10.71 26.73 -5.20
CA LYS A 646 -11.76 26.28 -6.14
C LYS A 646 -13.17 26.34 -5.55
N SER A 647 -13.31 26.41 -4.22
CA SER A 647 -14.63 26.42 -3.56
C SER A 647 -15.34 27.77 -3.64
N ASP A 648 -14.60 28.84 -3.89
CA ASP A 648 -15.14 30.18 -4.03
C ASP A 648 -14.75 30.67 -5.44
N PRO A 649 -15.65 30.49 -6.44
CA PRO A 649 -15.34 30.83 -7.83
C PRO A 649 -14.96 32.29 -8.06
N GLU A 650 -15.32 33.17 -7.13
CA GLU A 650 -15.00 34.60 -7.16
C GLU A 650 -13.67 34.93 -6.47
N SER A 651 -13.07 33.97 -5.77
CA SER A 651 -11.72 34.08 -5.22
C SER A 651 -10.62 33.74 -6.22
N ALA A 652 -10.99 33.23 -7.39
CA ALA A 652 -10.09 32.60 -8.34
C ALA A 652 -10.37 33.07 -9.78
N ILE A 653 -9.30 33.33 -10.54
CA ILE A 653 -9.37 33.40 -12.00
C ILE A 653 -9.15 32.00 -12.56
N PHE A 654 -10.06 31.55 -13.41
CA PHE A 654 -9.93 30.28 -14.13
C PHE A 654 -9.36 30.51 -15.53
N MET A 655 -8.68 29.50 -16.05
CA MET A 655 -7.93 29.57 -17.31
C MET A 655 -8.80 29.89 -18.53
N GLU A 656 -10.09 29.57 -18.45
CA GLU A 656 -11.07 29.83 -19.50
C GLU A 656 -12.18 30.82 -19.10
N ASP A 657 -11.95 31.64 -18.06
CA ASP A 657 -12.87 32.75 -17.75
C ASP A 657 -12.92 33.74 -18.93
N ALA A 658 -14.12 34.23 -19.25
CA ALA A 658 -14.32 35.24 -20.29
C ALA A 658 -13.58 36.54 -19.93
N ALA A 659 -13.31 37.39 -20.92
CA ALA A 659 -12.55 38.62 -20.69
C ALA A 659 -13.24 39.54 -19.68
N GLU A 660 -14.58 39.59 -19.73
CA GLU A 660 -15.43 40.36 -18.83
C GLU A 660 -15.44 39.78 -17.43
N ASP A 661 -15.38 38.45 -17.28
CA ASP A 661 -15.30 37.78 -15.98
C ASP A 661 -13.96 38.06 -15.29
N VAL A 662 -12.85 38.09 -16.03
CA VAL A 662 -11.53 38.46 -15.49
C VAL A 662 -11.58 39.89 -14.97
N VAL A 663 -12.04 40.85 -15.79
CA VAL A 663 -12.16 42.27 -15.40
C VAL A 663 -13.03 42.40 -14.14
N ARG A 664 -14.23 41.82 -14.17
CA ARG A 664 -15.19 41.87 -13.05
C ARG A 664 -14.63 41.31 -11.74
N LYS A 665 -13.84 40.22 -11.81
CA LYS A 665 -13.21 39.60 -10.63
C LYS A 665 -12.05 40.44 -10.10
N ILE A 666 -11.19 40.96 -10.98
CA ILE A 666 -10.06 41.82 -10.61
C ILE A 666 -10.53 43.17 -10.04
N GLU A 667 -11.60 43.76 -10.61
CA GLU A 667 -12.22 44.97 -10.07
C GLU A 667 -12.66 44.80 -8.61
N LYS A 668 -13.23 43.65 -8.27
CA LYS A 668 -13.70 43.31 -6.92
C LYS A 668 -12.60 42.81 -5.98
N ALA A 669 -11.41 42.53 -6.48
CA ALA A 669 -10.33 41.98 -5.68
C ALA A 669 -9.83 42.98 -4.63
N PHE A 670 -9.30 42.45 -3.54
CA PHE A 670 -8.67 43.24 -2.49
C PHE A 670 -7.41 43.94 -3.03
N CYS A 671 -7.33 45.26 -2.91
CA CYS A 671 -6.18 46.06 -3.34
C CYS A 671 -6.17 47.41 -2.61
N PRO A 672 -5.90 47.42 -1.29
CA PRO A 672 -5.78 48.66 -0.53
C PRO A 672 -4.68 49.57 -1.12
N GLU A 673 -4.99 50.85 -1.27
CA GLU A 673 -4.07 51.83 -1.86
C GLU A 673 -2.82 52.04 -1.00
N GLY A 674 -1.65 51.95 -1.62
CA GLY A 674 -0.35 52.12 -0.95
C GLY A 674 0.05 50.96 -0.02
N VAL A 675 -0.73 49.87 0.02
CA VAL A 675 -0.47 48.72 0.89
C VAL A 675 -0.04 47.52 0.05
N VAL A 676 1.17 47.04 0.31
CA VAL A 676 1.78 45.89 -0.38
C VAL A 676 1.43 44.57 0.30
N GLU A 677 1.36 44.57 1.63
CA GLU A 677 1.11 43.37 2.41
C GLU A 677 -0.26 42.77 2.09
N ALA A 678 -0.29 41.44 1.86
CA ALA A 678 -1.49 40.67 1.52
C ALA A 678 -2.31 41.24 0.34
N ASN A 679 -1.65 41.86 -0.65
CA ASN A 679 -2.30 42.43 -1.82
C ASN A 679 -2.24 41.49 -3.04
N PRO A 680 -3.34 40.80 -3.41
CA PRO A 680 -3.36 39.85 -4.51
C PRO A 680 -3.10 40.47 -5.89
N ILE A 681 -3.39 41.76 -6.07
CA ILE A 681 -3.12 42.45 -7.36
C ILE A 681 -1.61 42.58 -7.56
N LEU A 682 -0.88 43.05 -6.56
CA LEU A 682 0.58 43.15 -6.60
C LEU A 682 1.23 41.77 -6.69
N ASP A 683 0.68 40.77 -5.97
CA ASP A 683 1.12 39.38 -6.05
C ASP A 683 1.06 38.85 -7.49
N TYR A 684 -0.05 39.08 -8.20
CA TYR A 684 -0.22 38.61 -9.58
C TYR A 684 0.68 39.39 -10.54
N MET A 685 0.85 40.70 -10.33
CA MET A 685 1.78 41.50 -11.11
C MET A 685 3.20 40.92 -10.97
N LYS A 686 3.66 40.70 -9.74
CA LYS A 686 5.01 40.21 -9.43
C LYS A 686 5.28 38.81 -9.94
N HIS A 687 4.36 37.87 -9.75
CA HIS A 687 4.62 36.45 -9.99
C HIS A 687 4.12 35.95 -11.35
N ILE A 688 3.21 36.67 -12.02
CA ILE A 688 2.67 36.29 -13.32
C ILE A 688 3.05 37.30 -14.39
N ILE A 689 2.67 38.56 -14.22
CA ILE A 689 2.72 39.55 -15.31
C ILE A 689 4.15 39.94 -15.64
N PHE A 690 4.93 40.42 -14.66
CA PHE A 690 6.31 40.81 -14.88
C PHE A 690 7.16 39.66 -15.45
N PRO A 691 7.15 38.44 -14.89
CA PRO A 691 7.89 37.31 -15.46
C PRO A 691 7.51 36.96 -16.90
N ARG A 692 6.26 37.21 -17.32
CA ARG A 692 5.78 36.88 -18.66
C ARG A 692 6.12 37.95 -19.70
N PHE A 693 6.09 39.23 -19.30
CA PHE A 693 6.20 40.37 -20.22
C PHE A 693 7.55 41.11 -20.14
N ALA A 694 8.46 40.76 -19.22
CA ALA A 694 9.79 41.38 -19.14
C ALA A 694 10.58 41.31 -20.46
N THR A 695 10.38 40.23 -21.23
CA THR A 695 11.03 40.03 -22.54
C THR A 695 10.16 40.47 -23.72
N GLN A 696 8.97 41.03 -23.47
CA GLN A 696 7.97 41.42 -24.48
C GLN A 696 7.68 42.94 -24.48
N GLY A 697 8.60 43.75 -23.96
CA GLY A 697 8.48 45.21 -23.94
C GLY A 697 8.17 45.82 -22.57
N GLY A 698 7.90 45.00 -21.55
CA GLY A 698 7.60 45.45 -20.19
C GLY A 698 6.10 45.51 -19.90
N VAL A 699 5.74 46.09 -18.76
CA VAL A 699 4.37 46.20 -18.26
C VAL A 699 3.98 47.67 -18.19
N THR A 700 2.96 48.07 -18.97
CA THR A 700 2.48 49.47 -19.00
C THR A 700 1.36 49.67 -17.98
N VAL A 701 1.49 50.70 -17.14
CA VAL A 701 0.49 51.11 -16.14
C VAL A 701 0.30 52.63 -16.20
N LYS A 702 -0.94 53.07 -16.07
CA LYS A 702 -1.29 54.48 -15.99
C LYS A 702 -1.00 55.03 -14.59
N LEU A 703 -0.32 56.17 -14.52
CA LEU A 703 -0.05 56.90 -13.29
C LEU A 703 -1.25 57.80 -12.92
N ALA A 704 -1.33 58.18 -11.65
CA ALA A 704 -2.32 59.13 -11.14
C ALA A 704 -2.25 60.51 -11.83
N SER A 705 -1.09 60.87 -12.39
CA SER A 705 -0.89 62.06 -13.22
C SER A 705 -1.60 61.98 -14.59
N GLY A 706 -2.03 60.78 -14.99
CA GLY A 706 -2.62 60.49 -16.30
C GLY A 706 -1.63 59.97 -17.35
N GLU A 707 -0.32 59.99 -17.06
CA GLU A 707 0.74 59.48 -17.94
C GLU A 707 0.80 57.94 -17.91
N GLU A 708 1.09 57.30 -19.04
CA GLU A 708 1.38 55.86 -19.10
C GLU A 708 2.89 55.62 -18.94
N LYS A 709 3.26 54.77 -17.98
CA LYS A 709 4.65 54.39 -17.74
C LYS A 709 4.83 52.89 -17.95
N THR A 710 5.90 52.51 -18.63
CA THR A 710 6.25 51.10 -18.88
C THR A 710 7.39 50.67 -17.97
N PHE A 711 7.19 49.59 -17.23
CA PHE A 711 8.12 49.04 -16.25
C PHE A 711 8.75 47.76 -16.78
N GLN A 712 10.07 47.60 -16.60
CA GLN A 712 10.76 46.36 -16.97
C GLN A 712 10.80 45.36 -15.82
N LYS A 713 10.78 45.87 -14.59
CA LYS A 713 10.88 45.06 -13.37
C LYS A 713 9.82 45.46 -12.36
N TYR A 714 9.35 44.50 -11.57
CA TYR A 714 8.31 44.73 -10.56
C TYR A 714 8.77 45.72 -9.49
N GLU A 715 10.06 45.69 -9.15
CA GLU A 715 10.71 46.56 -8.16
C GLU A 715 10.67 48.04 -8.55
N GLU A 716 10.41 48.36 -9.83
CA GLU A 716 10.24 49.74 -10.31
C GLU A 716 8.80 50.25 -10.12
N LEU A 717 7.83 49.33 -10.03
CA LEU A 717 6.40 49.64 -9.90
C LEU A 717 5.97 49.76 -8.44
N GLU A 718 6.42 48.84 -7.58
CA GLU A 718 5.99 48.79 -6.16
C GLU A 718 6.19 50.13 -5.42
N PRO A 719 7.33 50.82 -5.51
CA PRO A 719 7.53 52.10 -4.82
C PRO A 719 6.52 53.17 -5.24
N LEU A 720 6.09 53.18 -6.52
CA LEU A 720 5.12 54.14 -7.03
C LEU A 720 3.70 53.83 -6.55
N PHE A 721 3.37 52.54 -6.39
CA PHE A 721 2.10 52.16 -5.76
C PHE A 721 2.07 52.57 -4.28
N VAL A 722 3.17 52.35 -3.54
CA VAL A 722 3.31 52.79 -2.14
C VAL A 722 3.23 54.31 -2.00
N ALA A 723 3.85 55.04 -2.92
CA ALA A 723 3.78 56.50 -3.00
C ALA A 723 2.42 57.04 -3.47
N LYS A 724 1.47 56.15 -3.82
CA LYS A 724 0.14 56.48 -4.36
C LYS A 724 0.18 57.22 -5.70
N GLU A 725 1.26 57.05 -6.44
CA GLU A 725 1.40 57.52 -7.82
C GLU A 725 0.74 56.57 -8.83
N ILE A 726 0.43 55.34 -8.40
CA ILE A 726 -0.40 54.38 -9.14
C ILE A 726 -1.63 54.07 -8.30
N THR A 727 -2.82 54.31 -8.83
CA THR A 727 -4.06 54.02 -8.10
C THR A 727 -4.40 52.53 -8.18
N PRO A 728 -5.17 51.98 -7.21
CA PRO A 728 -5.67 50.60 -7.30
C PRO A 728 -6.49 50.34 -8.58
N VAL A 729 -7.20 51.34 -9.09
CA VAL A 729 -8.03 51.23 -10.29
C VAL A 729 -7.14 51.03 -11.52
N ASP A 730 -6.11 51.86 -11.68
CA ASP A 730 -5.20 51.78 -12.82
C ASP A 730 -4.36 50.48 -12.78
N LEU A 731 -3.93 50.06 -11.59
CA LEU A 731 -3.20 48.80 -11.42
C LEU A 731 -4.08 47.59 -11.77
N LYS A 732 -5.34 47.57 -11.33
CA LYS A 732 -6.32 46.53 -11.67
C LYS A 732 -6.65 46.49 -13.16
N ALA A 733 -6.76 47.65 -13.81
CA ALA A 733 -6.99 47.75 -15.24
C ALA A 733 -5.80 47.17 -16.04
N ALA A 734 -4.56 47.56 -15.65
CA ALA A 734 -3.36 47.00 -16.24
C ALA A 734 -3.26 45.48 -16.07
N LEU A 735 -3.49 44.97 -14.84
CA LEU A 735 -3.49 43.54 -14.58
C LEU A 735 -4.53 42.80 -15.43
N SER A 736 -5.76 43.30 -15.50
CA SER A 736 -6.84 42.67 -16.27
C SER A 736 -6.52 42.59 -17.76
N SER A 737 -5.96 43.67 -18.32
CA SER A 737 -5.53 43.72 -19.72
C SER A 737 -4.48 42.64 -20.02
N HIS A 738 -3.41 42.58 -19.23
CA HIS A 738 -2.33 41.63 -19.43
C HIS A 738 -2.77 40.17 -19.18
N LEU A 739 -3.61 39.92 -18.16
CA LEU A 739 -4.18 38.59 -17.93
C LEU A 739 -5.05 38.15 -19.12
N ASN A 740 -5.86 39.03 -19.68
CA ASN A 740 -6.68 38.70 -20.84
C ASN A 740 -5.82 38.33 -22.05
N VAL A 741 -4.70 39.01 -22.29
CA VAL A 741 -3.73 38.63 -23.33
C VAL A 741 -3.15 37.24 -23.07
N ILE A 742 -2.80 36.92 -21.83
CA ILE A 742 -2.26 35.60 -21.47
C ILE A 742 -3.28 34.48 -21.67
N LEU A 743 -4.55 34.73 -21.35
CA LEU A 743 -5.61 33.71 -21.38
C LEU A 743 -6.22 33.53 -22.78
N GLU A 744 -6.01 34.48 -23.70
CA GLU A 744 -6.62 34.45 -25.04
C GLU A 744 -6.30 33.17 -25.84
N PRO A 745 -5.06 32.66 -25.88
CA PRO A 745 -4.75 31.41 -26.59
C PRO A 745 -5.54 30.21 -26.04
N VAL A 746 -5.79 30.17 -24.73
CA VAL A 746 -6.59 29.12 -24.08
C VAL A 746 -8.06 29.27 -24.48
N ARG A 747 -8.61 30.49 -24.43
CA ARG A 747 -10.00 30.76 -24.88
C ARG A 747 -10.20 30.36 -26.34
N GLU A 748 -9.27 30.73 -27.22
CA GLU A 748 -9.35 30.40 -28.63
C GLU A 748 -9.32 28.88 -28.86
N HIS A 749 -8.44 28.17 -28.17
CA HIS A 749 -8.37 26.71 -28.22
C HIS A 749 -9.69 26.05 -27.79
N PHE A 750 -10.30 26.50 -26.68
CA PHE A 750 -11.55 25.96 -26.16
C PHE A 750 -12.83 26.50 -26.83
N SER A 751 -12.70 27.37 -27.84
CA SER A 751 -13.85 27.90 -28.59
C SER A 751 -14.36 26.97 -29.70
N LYS A 752 -13.56 25.95 -30.07
CA LYS A 752 -13.77 25.11 -31.26
C LYS A 752 -13.42 23.63 -31.02
N GLY A 753 -13.94 22.75 -31.87
CA GLY A 753 -13.60 21.32 -31.92
C GLY A 753 -13.85 20.54 -30.63
N GLU A 754 -13.10 19.45 -30.45
CA GLU A 754 -13.20 18.53 -29.30
C GLU A 754 -12.89 19.23 -27.96
N ALA A 755 -12.00 20.22 -27.94
CA ALA A 755 -11.67 20.98 -26.74
C ALA A 755 -12.91 21.68 -26.16
N LYS A 756 -13.75 22.29 -27.01
CA LYS A 756 -15.02 22.92 -26.59
C LYS A 756 -15.95 21.93 -25.91
N GLU A 757 -16.11 20.74 -26.48
CA GLU A 757 -16.96 19.68 -25.92
C GLU A 757 -16.41 19.18 -24.58
N LEU A 758 -15.09 19.00 -24.49
CA LEU A 758 -14.40 18.63 -23.27
C LEU A 758 -14.62 19.65 -22.14
N LEU A 759 -14.51 20.95 -22.44
CA LEU A 759 -14.80 22.02 -21.47
C LEU A 759 -16.27 22.01 -21.04
N ALA A 760 -17.20 21.84 -21.98
CA ALA A 760 -18.63 21.73 -21.66
C ALA A 760 -18.90 20.55 -20.71
N LYS A 761 -18.26 19.40 -20.96
CA LYS A 761 -18.36 18.21 -20.10
C LYS A 761 -17.79 18.51 -18.70
N VAL A 762 -16.62 19.14 -18.59
CA VAL A 762 -16.03 19.52 -17.29
C VAL A 762 -16.91 20.51 -16.53
N ARG A 763 -17.50 21.50 -17.19
CA ARG A 763 -18.43 22.46 -16.57
C ARG A 763 -19.71 21.82 -16.06
N SER A 764 -20.13 20.69 -16.63
CA SER A 764 -21.30 19.93 -16.16
C SER A 764 -21.06 19.19 -14.85
N TYR A 765 -19.80 18.98 -14.45
CA TYR A 765 -19.47 18.21 -13.25
C TYR A 765 -19.60 19.04 -11.98
N ARG A 766 -20.20 18.43 -10.95
CA ARG A 766 -20.21 18.99 -9.60
C ARG A 766 -18.85 18.78 -8.94
N ILE A 767 -18.26 19.86 -8.45
CA ILE A 767 -17.02 19.79 -7.66
C ILE A 767 -17.35 19.22 -6.28
N THR A 768 -16.71 18.10 -5.92
CA THR A 768 -16.76 17.51 -4.57
C THR A 768 -15.45 17.75 -3.83
N ARG A 769 -15.52 17.76 -2.50
CA ARG A 769 -14.35 17.93 -1.64
C ARG A 769 -13.87 16.61 -1.05
#